data_AF-A0A9W8PGK3-F1
#
_entry.id   AF-A0A9W8PGK3-F1
#
_cell.length_a   1.000
_cell.length_b   1.000
_cell.length_c   1.000
_cell.angle_alpha   90.00
_cell.angle_beta   90.00
_cell.angle_gamma   90.00
#
_symmetry.space_group_name_H-M   'P 1'
#
loop_
_entity.id
_entity.type
_entity.pdbx_description
1 polymer ?
#
loop_
_entity_poly.entity_id
_entity_poly.type
_entity_poly.pdbx_seq_one_letter_code
_entity_poly.pdbx_strand_id
1 'polypeptide(L)'
;MALLSLIDHRKSLRPSVLLNSYLFLTLLFDAVQARTLFLTWTIKPELTYSSIFTATIALKLAILLLEAQRKTKYVVWNEKERSPEETSGIFSLGVFFWLNKIFLEGYRKVLRLEDLFPLDTSLHGKLLHEEFSKHMDYSKLKASKLGLVKVLIRTLKIPLLLPVLPRLALLGFTFCQPLFIERLLAHLSEPKISNKIGYGLIAASVLIYSGIAISWALCWYFHNRLRTMTRSILVIETYIKATQSRIGVSDDNAGLTLMSTDIERIHMGLIPLHDIWAAIIQVALAGYMLHSQLGIVFVAPMAVVGVCVACLMLVMNFAGDSQRAWMNGVQKRVGLTATVISSMKNIKMSGLAGPVTAFLQKLRVDELAAGAKFRTIYIIAALLGFIPLLLSPPLTLAFAQKELDATRMFTSLAYLLLLTTPLSDIFQMVPQLMSAVACLGRIQSFLECETRSDYRRFLTDAALEESSTNNTTPSSASNEHMRNSITVTGGSFGWKENDFALEDVNLGIAKSSLTIVVGAVGAGKSTLSKALLGEIPYRKGSVSLGTRSPHVGFCDQTAFLSNGTIRDNIIGFSSFDPERYSAVINATVLGYDFPTLEQGDQTCIGSDGITLSGGQKQRVSLARALYLQTDLLILDDIFSGLDADTEEQVFRRVFGPEGLLRQRGTTVVLCTHSVRHLPAADHIVALGNGTIVEQGSFAELISRPGYVHSIGLKSSSDSDITSERRASEDRSETAKFEVCVAPAQSLLSVTADEDGSRQHGDRSVYGHYTKSVGPIFVVLSLFFASLWGFFTNFPTIWLKFWTDDVYSSTPAHAYGYHAGIYALLNLCGLFSLLLLGICIFIIFVKRAGASLHHDALQTLIQAPLRFFTTTDTGVVTNLFSQDLNLVDTELPSALLSTLFSVAQALGQAAVMVTSSPFIAISYPFLIALLWVVQKFYLRTSRQLRLLDLETKSPL
;
A
#
# COMPACT_ATOMS: atom_id res chain seq x y z
N MET A 1 -4.49 34.53 25.51
CA MET A 1 -3.27 34.46 24.68
C MET A 1 -2.02 34.10 25.47
N ALA A 2 -1.63 34.87 26.49
CA ALA A 2 -0.44 34.55 27.29
C ALA A 2 -0.46 33.14 27.92
N LEU A 3 -1.61 32.73 28.48
CA LEU A 3 -1.78 31.37 29.01
C LEU A 3 -1.61 30.28 27.93
N LEU A 4 -2.16 30.50 26.73
CA LEU A 4 -2.07 29.56 25.62
C LEU A 4 -0.64 29.44 25.10
N SER A 5 0.06 30.57 24.92
CA SER A 5 1.48 30.59 24.56
C SER A 5 2.32 29.84 25.60
N LEU A 6 2.08 30.04 26.90
CA LEU A 6 2.79 29.32 27.97
C LEU A 6 2.53 27.80 27.92
N ILE A 7 1.27 27.39 27.75
CA ILE A 7 0.89 25.98 27.66
C ILE A 7 1.52 25.33 26.43
N ASP A 8 1.37 25.96 25.26
CA ASP A 8 1.92 25.46 24.00
C ASP A 8 3.45 25.46 24.01
N HIS A 9 4.08 26.44 24.67
CA HIS A 9 5.53 26.44 24.84
C HIS A 9 6.02 25.26 25.68
N ARG A 10 5.30 24.89 26.75
CA ARG A 10 5.68 23.79 27.64
C ARG A 10 5.33 22.40 27.12
N LYS A 11 4.19 22.25 26.44
CA LYS A 11 3.62 20.94 26.08
C LYS A 11 3.77 20.57 24.60
N SER A 12 4.15 21.52 23.74
CA SER A 12 4.17 21.33 22.30
C SER A 12 5.55 21.62 21.71
N LEU A 13 6.05 20.69 20.88
CA LEU A 13 7.29 20.86 20.11
C LEU A 13 7.15 21.90 19.00
N ARG A 14 5.91 22.10 18.53
CA ARG A 14 5.57 23.07 17.50
C ARG A 14 5.21 24.44 18.10
N PRO A 15 5.44 25.53 17.35
CA PRO A 15 4.80 26.81 17.60
C PRO A 15 3.27 26.70 17.66
N SER A 16 2.62 27.53 18.48
CA SER A 16 1.16 27.50 18.64
C SER A 16 0.46 27.79 17.31
N VAL A 17 -0.25 26.81 16.75
CA VAL A 17 -0.99 27.00 15.49
C VAL A 17 -2.12 28.00 15.69
N LEU A 18 -2.85 27.89 16.80
CA LEU A 18 -4.03 28.71 17.08
C LEU A 18 -3.65 30.17 17.34
N LEU A 19 -2.60 30.42 18.12
CA LEU A 19 -2.12 31.77 18.40
C LEU A 19 -1.55 32.45 17.15
N ASN A 20 -0.72 31.74 16.37
CA ASN A 20 -0.17 32.27 15.13
C ASN A 20 -1.28 32.59 14.10
N SER A 21 -2.29 31.71 13.98
CA SER A 21 -3.43 31.94 13.10
C SER A 21 -4.24 33.15 13.52
N TYR A 22 -4.54 33.29 14.81
CA TYR A 22 -5.26 34.44 15.35
C TYR A 22 -4.50 35.75 15.13
N LEU A 23 -3.22 35.79 15.49
CA LEU A 23 -2.39 37.00 15.37
C LEU A 23 -2.27 37.43 13.92
N PHE A 24 -2.09 36.47 13.00
CA PHE A 24 -2.05 36.74 11.57
C PHE A 24 -3.39 37.29 11.05
N LEU A 25 -4.51 36.62 11.33
CA LEU A 25 -5.83 37.03 10.85
C LEU A 25 -6.21 38.41 11.37
N THR A 26 -6.01 38.66 12.66
CA THR A 26 -6.33 39.95 13.25
C THR A 26 -5.39 41.07 12.79
N LEU A 27 -4.13 40.76 12.48
CA LEU A 27 -3.20 41.73 11.89
C LEU A 27 -3.64 42.20 10.50
N LEU A 28 -4.28 41.34 9.70
CA LEU A 28 -4.89 41.75 8.43
C LEU A 28 -6.02 42.76 8.63
N PHE A 29 -6.91 42.53 9.61
CA PHE A 29 -7.98 43.46 9.93
C PHE A 29 -7.46 44.78 10.51
N ASP A 30 -6.48 44.73 11.41
CA ASP A 30 -5.86 45.92 11.98
C ASP A 30 -5.17 46.76 10.90
N ALA A 31 -4.51 46.13 9.91
CA ALA A 31 -3.91 46.84 8.78
C ALA A 31 -4.95 47.63 7.96
N VAL A 32 -6.13 47.06 7.75
CA VAL A 32 -7.25 47.73 7.06
C VAL A 32 -7.80 48.88 7.91
N GLN A 33 -7.92 48.69 9.23
CA GLN A 33 -8.34 49.75 10.15
C GLN A 33 -7.33 50.90 10.17
N ALA A 34 -6.03 50.61 10.23
CA ALA A 34 -4.97 51.61 10.18
C ALA A 34 -5.04 52.44 8.90
N ARG A 35 -5.17 51.78 7.74
CA ARG A 35 -5.37 52.48 6.46
C ARG A 35 -6.57 53.42 6.52
N THR A 36 -7.70 52.95 7.06
CA THR A 36 -8.93 53.75 7.14
C THR A 36 -8.73 54.96 8.04
N LEU A 37 -8.09 54.81 9.20
CA LEU A 37 -7.78 55.89 10.14
C LEU A 37 -6.90 56.98 9.50
N PHE A 38 -5.89 56.58 8.72
CA PHE A 38 -5.05 57.53 7.97
C PHE A 38 -5.80 58.24 6.83
N LEU A 39 -6.81 57.60 6.24
CA LEU A 39 -7.62 58.21 5.18
C LEU A 39 -8.68 59.17 5.71
N THR A 40 -9.12 59.02 6.97
CA THR A 40 -10.14 59.87 7.62
C THR A 40 -9.55 61.07 8.36
N TRP A 41 -8.23 61.19 8.44
CA TRP A 41 -7.56 62.23 9.21
C TRP A 41 -7.91 63.65 8.70
N THR A 42 -8.42 64.47 9.61
CA THR A 42 -8.65 65.91 9.37
C THR A 42 -8.08 66.80 10.48
N ILE A 43 -7.85 66.28 11.70
CA ILE A 43 -7.40 67.06 12.86
C ILE A 43 -6.15 66.42 13.52
N LYS A 44 -5.25 67.20 14.12
CA LYS A 44 -4.03 66.72 14.82
C LYS A 44 -4.21 65.55 15.80
N PRO A 45 -5.24 65.48 16.69
CA PRO A 45 -5.37 64.37 17.64
C PRO A 45 -5.63 63.00 16.97
N GLU A 46 -6.30 62.99 15.80
CA GLU A 46 -6.54 61.78 15.01
C GLU A 46 -5.25 61.23 14.39
N LEU A 47 -4.29 62.10 14.06
CA LEU A 47 -2.97 61.69 13.57
C LEU A 47 -2.16 60.97 14.66
N THR A 48 -2.20 61.48 15.90
CA THR A 48 -1.58 60.83 17.05
C THR A 48 -2.19 59.47 17.33
N TYR A 49 -3.52 59.34 17.29
CA TYR A 49 -4.19 58.05 17.44
C TYR A 49 -3.79 57.06 16.34
N SER A 50 -3.81 57.50 15.08
CA SER A 50 -3.42 56.66 13.93
C SER A 50 -1.96 56.19 14.01
N SER A 51 -1.07 57.04 14.53
CA SER A 51 0.35 56.72 14.76
C SER A 51 0.56 55.72 15.90
N ILE A 52 -0.17 55.86 17.00
CA ILE A 52 -0.15 54.89 18.12
C ILE A 52 -0.73 53.54 17.68
N PHE A 53 -1.80 53.57 16.90
CA PHE A 53 -2.42 52.36 16.36
C PHE A 53 -1.47 51.61 15.41
N THR A 54 -0.74 52.33 14.55
CA THR A 54 0.31 51.71 13.71
C THR A 54 1.48 51.16 14.53
N ALA A 55 1.91 51.84 15.60
CA ALA A 55 2.90 51.29 16.53
C ALA A 55 2.41 49.98 17.19
N THR A 56 1.11 49.89 17.49
CA THR A 56 0.48 48.67 18.03
C THR A 56 0.50 47.53 17.02
N ILE A 57 0.26 47.82 15.73
CA ILE A 57 0.39 46.83 14.65
C ILE A 57 1.83 46.37 14.50
N ALA A 58 2.81 47.27 14.57
CA ALA A 58 4.23 46.91 14.50
C ALA A 58 4.64 46.00 15.66
N LEU A 59 4.19 46.30 16.88
CA LEU A 59 4.41 45.44 18.06
C LEU A 59 3.75 44.06 17.87
N LYS A 60 2.52 44.03 17.36
CA LYS A 60 1.80 42.79 17.08
C LYS A 60 2.50 41.94 16.02
N LEU A 61 3.04 42.56 14.98
CA LEU A 61 3.86 41.89 13.97
C LEU A 61 5.12 41.30 14.59
N ALA A 62 5.80 42.04 15.47
CA ALA A 62 6.97 41.52 16.19
C ALA A 62 6.61 40.31 17.06
N ILE A 63 5.48 40.35 17.78
CA ILE A 63 4.98 39.20 18.56
C ILE A 63 4.69 38.00 17.66
N LEU A 64 4.05 38.21 16.51
CA LEU A 64 3.79 37.14 15.55
C LEU A 64 5.10 36.51 15.03
N LEU A 65 6.09 37.32 14.68
CA LEU A 65 7.38 36.82 14.20
C LEU A 65 8.14 36.04 15.27
N LEU A 66 8.07 36.47 16.53
CA LEU A 66 8.69 35.77 17.66
C LEU A 66 7.98 34.43 17.94
N GLU A 67 6.64 34.42 17.97
CA GLU A 67 5.85 33.22 18.21
C GLU A 67 5.94 32.22 17.04
N ALA A 68 6.21 32.68 15.82
CA ALA A 68 6.38 31.83 14.64
C ALA A 68 7.73 31.10 14.58
N GLN A 69 8.72 31.46 15.41
CA GLN A 69 10.05 30.85 15.36
C GLN A 69 10.04 29.37 15.76
N ARG A 70 10.86 28.57 15.08
CA ARG A 70 11.03 27.16 15.42
C ARG A 70 11.68 27.01 16.79
N LYS A 71 11.20 26.04 17.57
CA LYS A 71 11.71 25.74 18.93
C LYS A 71 12.97 24.87 18.95
N THR A 72 13.55 24.54 17.79
CA THR A 72 14.70 23.60 17.66
C THR A 72 15.93 24.01 18.47
N LYS A 73 16.15 25.30 18.72
CA LYS A 73 17.26 25.79 19.56
C LYS A 73 17.14 25.44 21.04
N TYR A 74 15.92 25.19 21.53
CA TYR A 74 15.62 25.05 22.95
C TYR A 74 15.24 23.61 23.36
N VAL A 75 15.12 22.71 22.40
CA VAL A 75 14.79 21.30 22.60
C VAL A 75 16.00 20.47 22.21
N VAL A 76 16.37 19.47 23.03
CA VAL A 76 17.37 18.46 22.64
C VAL A 76 16.83 17.73 21.41
N TRP A 77 17.35 18.09 20.25
CA TRP A 77 16.84 17.65 18.95
C TRP A 77 17.82 16.69 18.30
N ASN A 78 17.40 15.43 18.12
CA ASN A 78 18.12 14.47 17.31
C ASN A 78 17.44 14.36 15.94
N GLU A 79 18.10 14.85 14.89
CA GLU A 79 17.58 14.80 13.52
C GLU A 79 17.33 13.37 13.01
N LYS A 80 17.98 12.36 13.62
CA LYS A 80 17.79 10.95 13.26
C LYS A 80 16.52 10.32 13.85
N GLU A 81 16.00 10.89 14.93
CA GLU A 81 14.85 10.33 15.65
C GLU A 81 13.56 11.10 15.43
N ARG A 82 13.63 12.37 15.01
CA ARG A 82 12.45 13.25 14.92
C ARG A 82 12.35 14.00 13.60
N SER A 83 11.12 14.09 13.09
CA SER A 83 10.82 14.78 11.84
C SER A 83 10.85 16.30 12.00
N PRO A 84 11.47 17.07 11.09
CA PRO A 84 11.37 18.54 11.10
C PRO A 84 9.93 19.06 10.92
N GLU A 85 9.01 18.20 10.50
CA GLU A 85 7.57 18.47 10.48
C GLU A 85 7.03 18.77 11.89
N GLU A 86 7.50 18.06 12.93
CA GLU A 86 7.02 18.18 14.32
C GLU A 86 7.31 19.54 14.95
N THR A 87 8.36 20.23 14.48
CA THR A 87 8.76 21.56 14.98
C THR A 87 8.30 22.69 14.06
N SER A 88 7.67 22.37 12.92
CA SER A 88 7.23 23.35 11.93
C SER A 88 5.93 24.04 12.33
N GLY A 89 5.96 25.37 12.38
CA GLY A 89 4.78 26.21 12.56
C GLY A 89 3.86 26.22 11.34
N ILE A 90 2.66 26.79 11.48
CA ILE A 90 1.63 26.80 10.42
C ILE A 90 2.13 27.45 9.12
N PHE A 91 2.96 28.50 9.18
CA PHE A 91 3.52 29.14 7.99
C PHE A 91 4.46 28.21 7.23
N SER A 92 5.38 27.53 7.93
CA SER A 92 6.30 26.57 7.33
C SER A 92 5.58 25.35 6.75
N LEU A 93 4.45 24.94 7.34
CA LEU A 93 3.62 23.86 6.81
C LEU A 93 2.81 24.30 5.59
N GLY A 94 2.21 25.49 5.63
CA GLY A 94 1.37 26.03 4.56
C GLY A 94 2.11 26.24 3.24
N VAL A 95 3.42 26.51 3.28
CA VAL A 95 4.27 26.61 2.08
C VAL A 95 5.26 25.44 1.94
N PHE A 96 5.13 24.39 2.75
CA PHE A 96 6.02 23.21 2.74
C PHE A 96 7.52 23.52 2.85
N PHE A 97 7.89 24.62 3.52
CA PHE A 97 9.27 25.10 3.59
C PHE A 97 10.25 24.09 4.22
N TRP A 98 9.74 23.21 5.08
CA TRP A 98 10.54 22.17 5.75
C TRP A 98 11.06 21.08 4.79
N LEU A 99 10.45 20.90 3.61
CA LEU A 99 10.90 19.93 2.60
C LEU A 99 12.10 20.41 1.77
N ASN A 100 12.45 21.70 1.84
CA ASN A 100 13.53 22.27 1.01
C ASN A 100 14.88 21.56 1.19
N LYS A 101 15.16 21.01 2.39
CA LYS A 101 16.38 20.22 2.65
C LYS A 101 16.41 18.95 1.79
N ILE A 102 15.32 18.17 1.79
CA ILE A 102 15.20 16.96 0.95
C ILE A 102 15.26 17.31 -0.53
N PHE A 103 14.60 18.38 -0.97
CA PHE A 103 14.67 18.78 -2.38
C PHE A 103 16.08 19.15 -2.81
N LEU A 104 16.84 19.87 -1.98
CA LEU A 104 18.22 20.23 -2.27
C LEU A 104 19.15 19.01 -2.25
N GLU A 105 18.94 18.08 -1.33
CA GLU A 105 19.71 16.83 -1.26
C GLU A 105 19.44 15.93 -2.47
N GLY A 106 18.18 15.69 -2.81
CA GLY A 106 17.81 14.87 -3.98
C GLY A 106 18.20 15.52 -5.31
N TYR A 107 18.40 16.84 -5.36
CA TYR A 107 19.00 17.50 -6.51
C TYR A 107 20.51 17.22 -6.66
N ARG A 108 21.23 17.04 -5.54
CA ARG A 108 22.69 16.92 -5.47
C ARG A 108 23.18 15.48 -5.47
N LYS A 109 22.47 14.55 -4.82
CA LYS A 109 22.87 13.14 -4.64
C LYS A 109 21.69 12.19 -4.87
N VAL A 110 21.99 10.91 -5.06
CA VAL A 110 20.96 9.86 -5.09
C VAL A 110 20.49 9.60 -3.67
N LEU A 111 19.20 9.78 -3.42
CA LEU A 111 18.59 9.58 -2.11
C LEU A 111 18.56 8.10 -1.72
N ARG A 112 18.92 7.82 -0.48
CA ARG A 112 18.77 6.52 0.18
C ARG A 112 17.77 6.61 1.33
N LEU A 113 17.34 5.46 1.87
CA LEU A 113 16.39 5.41 2.99
C LEU A 113 16.91 6.18 4.22
N GLU A 114 18.22 6.13 4.46
CA GLU A 114 18.92 6.83 5.54
C GLU A 114 18.93 8.36 5.39
N ASP A 115 18.68 8.89 4.19
CA ASP A 115 18.61 10.33 3.91
C ASP A 115 17.22 10.91 4.18
N LEU A 116 16.21 10.07 4.36
CA LEU A 116 14.83 10.50 4.58
C LEU A 116 14.60 10.88 6.04
N PHE A 117 13.64 11.78 6.28
CA PHE A 117 13.25 12.10 7.64
C PHE A 117 12.54 10.92 8.30
N PRO A 118 12.77 10.69 9.61
CA PRO A 118 11.95 9.75 10.36
C PRO A 118 10.49 10.21 10.38
N LEU A 119 9.57 9.28 10.57
CA LEU A 119 8.15 9.59 10.63
C LEU A 119 7.80 10.41 11.88
N ASP A 120 6.79 11.26 11.77
CA ASP A 120 6.17 11.91 12.92
C ASP A 120 5.59 10.85 13.88
N THR A 121 5.73 11.07 15.18
CA THR A 121 5.26 10.15 16.24
C THR A 121 3.80 9.71 16.07
N SER A 122 2.91 10.60 15.64
CA SER A 122 1.49 10.25 15.45
C SER A 122 1.19 9.39 14.21
N LEU A 123 2.16 9.25 13.29
CA LEU A 123 2.07 8.37 12.12
C LEU A 123 2.62 6.96 12.40
N HIS A 124 3.16 6.69 13.59
CA HIS A 124 3.74 5.39 13.91
C HIS A 124 2.67 4.31 14.00
N GLY A 125 2.92 3.19 13.29
CA GLY A 125 1.98 2.08 13.18
C GLY A 125 1.53 1.48 14.52
N LYS A 126 2.44 1.38 15.50
CA LYS A 126 2.14 0.83 16.83
C LYS A 126 1.08 1.65 17.58
N LEU A 127 1.25 2.98 17.62
CA LEU A 127 0.29 3.88 18.30
C LEU A 127 -1.07 3.88 17.60
N LEU A 128 -1.06 3.83 16.26
CA LEU A 128 -2.28 3.75 15.47
C LEU A 128 -3.03 2.42 15.70
N HIS A 129 -2.32 1.31 15.81
CA HIS A 129 -2.88 0.00 16.15
C HIS A 129 -3.49 0.00 17.57
N GLU A 130 -2.77 0.53 18.56
CA GLU A 130 -3.27 0.62 19.93
C GLU A 130 -4.57 1.45 20.02
N GLU A 131 -4.64 2.58 19.30
CA GLU A 131 -5.85 3.41 19.27
C GLU A 131 -7.00 2.74 18.49
N PHE A 132 -6.69 2.06 17.39
CA PHE A 132 -7.67 1.30 16.62
C PHE A 132 -8.27 0.16 17.44
N SER A 133 -7.43 -0.60 18.15
CA SER A 133 -7.86 -1.74 18.98
C SER A 133 -8.80 -1.33 20.11
N LYS A 134 -8.67 -0.12 20.68
CA LYS A 134 -9.62 0.40 21.68
C LYS A 134 -11.04 0.56 21.13
N HIS A 135 -11.18 0.78 19.83
CA HIS A 135 -12.46 1.00 19.16
C HIS A 135 -12.97 -0.22 18.39
N MET A 136 -12.12 -1.23 18.20
CA MET A 136 -12.43 -2.44 17.45
C MET A 136 -13.22 -3.43 18.31
N ASP A 137 -14.38 -3.84 17.81
CA ASP A 137 -15.21 -4.89 18.41
C ASP A 137 -15.61 -5.87 17.31
N TYR A 138 -14.94 -7.02 17.27
CA TYR A 138 -15.15 -8.04 16.23
C TYR A 138 -16.59 -8.58 16.21
N SER A 139 -17.30 -8.56 17.35
CA SER A 139 -18.69 -9.02 17.41
C SER A 139 -19.63 -8.10 16.63
N LYS A 140 -19.40 -6.79 16.70
CA LYS A 140 -20.18 -5.77 15.98
C LYS A 140 -19.79 -5.64 14.52
N LEU A 141 -18.57 -6.05 14.17
CA LEU A 141 -18.07 -6.04 12.79
C LEU A 141 -18.93 -6.95 11.90
N LYS A 142 -19.14 -8.21 12.32
CA LYS A 142 -19.94 -9.22 11.59
C LYS A 142 -21.37 -8.78 11.30
N ALA A 143 -21.95 -7.92 12.13
CA ALA A 143 -23.34 -7.47 11.98
C ALA A 143 -23.52 -6.32 10.96
N SER A 144 -22.45 -5.63 10.55
CA SER A 144 -22.57 -4.40 9.75
C SER A 144 -21.75 -4.46 8.46
N LYS A 145 -22.39 -4.30 7.30
CA LYS A 145 -21.73 -4.22 5.98
C LYS A 145 -20.63 -3.15 5.86
N LEU A 146 -20.68 -2.11 6.70
CA LEU A 146 -19.70 -1.00 6.74
C LEU A 146 -19.10 -0.86 8.16
N GLY A 147 -18.93 -1.98 8.86
CA GLY A 147 -18.43 -2.00 10.23
C GLY A 147 -17.02 -1.40 10.33
N LEU A 148 -16.11 -1.82 9.44
CA LEU A 148 -14.72 -1.36 9.41
C LEU A 148 -14.61 0.16 9.17
N VAL A 149 -15.43 0.70 8.26
CA VAL A 149 -15.51 2.14 7.99
C VAL A 149 -15.87 2.93 9.25
N LYS A 150 -16.85 2.45 10.03
CA LYS A 150 -17.27 3.11 11.28
C LYS A 150 -16.16 3.11 12.33
N VAL A 151 -15.41 2.02 12.45
CA VAL A 151 -14.27 1.93 13.39
C VAL A 151 -13.15 2.87 12.98
N LEU A 152 -12.83 2.93 11.68
CA LEU A 152 -11.83 3.87 11.14
C LEU A 152 -12.22 5.33 11.41
N ILE A 153 -13.49 5.70 11.19
CA ILE A 153 -13.99 7.06 11.48
C ILE A 153 -13.85 7.42 12.97
N ARG A 154 -14.15 6.47 13.88
CA ARG A 154 -14.00 6.69 15.32
C ARG A 154 -12.54 6.88 15.73
N THR A 155 -11.66 6.03 15.19
CA THR A 155 -10.22 6.05 15.46
C THR A 155 -9.57 7.33 14.92
N LEU A 156 -9.90 7.73 13.69
CA LEU A 156 -9.28 8.86 13.01
C LEU A 156 -10.14 10.13 13.04
N LYS A 157 -11.02 10.30 14.04
CA LYS A 157 -11.95 11.44 14.13
C LYS A 157 -11.25 12.80 14.09
N ILE A 158 -10.09 12.93 14.74
CA ILE A 158 -9.33 14.19 14.78
C ILE A 158 -8.66 14.45 13.42
N PRO A 159 -7.86 13.52 12.85
CA PRO A 159 -7.35 13.65 11.48
C PRO A 159 -8.43 13.90 10.42
N LEU A 160 -9.63 13.37 10.60
CA LEU A 160 -10.77 13.58 9.70
C LEU A 160 -11.34 15.01 9.80
N LEU A 161 -11.31 15.64 10.97
CA LEU A 161 -11.87 16.98 11.17
C LEU A 161 -10.88 18.11 10.82
N LEU A 162 -9.57 17.88 10.94
CA LEU A 162 -8.55 18.91 10.70
C LEU A 162 -8.60 19.56 9.29
N PRO A 163 -8.83 18.83 8.18
CA PRO A 163 -8.93 19.43 6.85
C PRO A 163 -10.18 20.31 6.64
N VAL A 164 -11.21 20.18 7.47
CA VAL A 164 -12.52 20.84 7.27
C VAL A 164 -12.39 22.37 7.28
N LEU A 165 -11.67 22.93 8.24
CA LEU A 165 -11.54 24.38 8.36
C LEU A 165 -10.73 25.00 7.20
N PRO A 166 -9.55 24.48 6.82
CA PRO A 166 -8.88 24.90 5.59
C PRO A 166 -9.74 24.73 4.33
N ARG A 167 -10.55 23.66 4.25
CA ARG A 167 -11.42 23.44 3.09
C ARG A 167 -12.57 24.45 3.00
N LEU A 168 -13.16 24.84 4.13
CA LEU A 168 -14.15 25.91 4.20
C LEU A 168 -13.54 27.27 3.85
N ALA A 169 -12.32 27.55 4.31
CA ALA A 169 -11.59 28.75 3.93
C ALA A 169 -11.33 28.79 2.42
N LEU A 170 -10.88 27.67 1.84
CA LEU A 170 -10.71 27.52 0.40
C LEU A 170 -12.02 27.82 -0.34
N LEU A 171 -13.15 27.26 0.13
CA LEU A 171 -14.47 27.52 -0.43
C LEU A 171 -14.82 29.01 -0.41
N GLY A 172 -14.61 29.67 0.73
CA GLY A 172 -14.82 31.12 0.88
C GLY A 172 -14.00 31.94 -0.12
N PHE A 173 -12.71 31.63 -0.30
CA PHE A 173 -11.87 32.32 -1.28
C PHE A 173 -12.29 32.03 -2.73
N THR A 174 -12.76 30.82 -3.03
CA THR A 174 -13.30 30.49 -4.37
C THR A 174 -14.54 31.34 -4.69
N PHE A 175 -15.45 31.53 -3.73
CA PHE A 175 -16.61 32.43 -3.89
C PHE A 175 -16.22 33.91 -4.03
N CYS A 176 -15.07 34.32 -3.48
CA CYS A 176 -14.58 35.68 -3.65
C CYS A 176 -14.14 35.99 -5.08
N GLN A 177 -13.79 34.99 -5.91
CA GLN A 177 -13.35 35.22 -7.29
C GLN A 177 -14.43 35.87 -8.18
N PRO A 178 -15.66 35.33 -8.31
CA PRO A 178 -16.70 35.96 -9.13
C PRO A 178 -17.15 37.31 -8.56
N LEU A 179 -17.23 37.46 -7.24
CA LEU A 179 -17.54 38.74 -6.59
C LEU A 179 -16.47 39.81 -6.88
N PHE A 180 -15.20 39.39 -6.90
CA PHE A 180 -14.08 40.24 -7.30
C PHE A 180 -14.20 40.68 -8.76
N ILE A 181 -14.51 39.76 -9.67
CA ILE A 181 -14.72 40.06 -11.10
C ILE A 181 -15.88 41.03 -11.28
N GLU A 182 -17.00 40.82 -10.60
CA GLU A 182 -18.17 41.70 -10.65
C GLU A 182 -17.81 43.13 -10.22
N ARG A 183 -17.12 43.30 -9.09
CA ARG A 183 -16.71 44.62 -8.61
C ARG A 183 -15.67 45.28 -9.51
N LEU A 184 -14.75 44.50 -10.08
CA LEU A 184 -13.73 44.97 -11.02
C LEU A 184 -14.38 45.48 -12.31
N LEU A 185 -15.29 44.71 -12.92
CA LEU A 185 -16.01 45.11 -14.12
C LEU A 185 -16.87 46.36 -13.86
N ALA A 186 -17.61 46.39 -12.75
CA ALA A 186 -18.39 47.57 -12.37
C ALA A 186 -17.51 48.83 -12.22
N HIS A 187 -16.31 48.70 -11.66
CA HIS A 187 -15.38 49.81 -11.53
C HIS A 187 -14.78 50.27 -12.87
N LEU A 188 -14.48 49.33 -13.77
CA LEU A 188 -13.96 49.65 -15.12
C LEU A 188 -15.01 50.32 -16.01
N SER A 189 -16.31 50.12 -15.72
CA SER A 189 -17.43 50.77 -16.42
C SER A 189 -17.73 52.19 -15.90
N GLU A 190 -17.13 52.63 -14.79
CA GLU A 190 -17.31 54.00 -14.27
C GLU A 190 -16.52 55.03 -15.13
N PRO A 191 -17.13 56.17 -15.51
CA PRO A 191 -16.48 57.16 -16.39
C PRO A 191 -15.28 57.87 -15.75
N LYS A 192 -15.14 57.84 -14.42
CA LYS A 192 -13.99 58.35 -13.67
C LYS A 192 -13.45 57.27 -12.74
N ILE A 193 -12.29 56.73 -13.11
CA ILE A 193 -11.64 55.65 -12.36
C ILE A 193 -10.89 56.23 -11.15
N SER A 194 -11.21 55.74 -9.96
CA SER A 194 -10.53 56.11 -8.70
C SER A 194 -9.35 55.18 -8.41
N ASN A 195 -8.14 55.73 -8.41
CA ASN A 195 -6.91 54.99 -8.07
C ASN A 195 -6.98 54.30 -6.69
N LYS A 196 -7.70 54.90 -5.72
CA LYS A 196 -7.84 54.35 -4.35
C LYS A 196 -8.61 53.03 -4.33
N ILE A 197 -9.60 52.87 -5.22
CA ILE A 197 -10.38 51.64 -5.38
C ILE A 197 -9.56 50.61 -6.16
N GLY A 198 -8.86 51.05 -7.22
CA GLY A 198 -7.94 50.22 -7.99
C GLY A 198 -6.87 49.52 -7.12
N TYR A 199 -6.17 50.25 -6.25
CA TYR A 199 -5.21 49.63 -5.32
C TYR A 199 -5.87 48.65 -4.34
N GLY A 200 -7.11 48.90 -3.92
CA GLY A 200 -7.88 47.99 -3.08
C GLY A 200 -8.20 46.68 -3.79
N LEU A 201 -8.55 46.74 -5.08
CA LEU A 201 -8.79 45.55 -5.92
C LEU A 201 -7.50 44.75 -6.15
N ILE A 202 -6.35 45.41 -6.34
CA ILE A 202 -5.05 44.73 -6.44
C ILE A 202 -4.71 44.01 -5.12
N ALA A 203 -4.91 44.65 -3.97
CA ALA A 203 -4.69 44.00 -2.68
C ALA A 203 -5.65 42.82 -2.47
N ALA A 204 -6.91 42.96 -2.87
CA ALA A 204 -7.91 41.88 -2.80
C ALA A 204 -7.52 40.69 -3.68
N SER A 205 -7.00 40.91 -4.89
CA SER A 205 -6.57 39.81 -5.76
C SER A 205 -5.42 39.02 -5.14
N VAL A 206 -4.40 39.69 -4.59
CA VAL A 206 -3.29 39.04 -3.88
C VAL A 206 -3.82 38.21 -2.69
N LEU A 207 -4.74 38.75 -1.90
CA LEU A 207 -5.32 38.05 -0.75
C LEU A 207 -6.13 36.81 -1.17
N ILE A 208 -6.96 36.92 -2.22
CA ILE A 208 -7.80 35.82 -2.70
C ILE A 208 -6.92 34.68 -3.22
N TYR A 209 -5.98 34.96 -4.13
CA TYR A 209 -5.19 33.89 -4.76
C TYR A 209 -4.16 33.28 -3.80
N SER A 210 -3.54 34.06 -2.91
CA SER A 210 -2.68 33.51 -1.86
C SER A 210 -3.46 32.71 -0.82
N GLY A 211 -4.67 33.17 -0.46
CA GLY A 211 -5.60 32.46 0.42
C GLY A 211 -6.00 31.10 -0.14
N ILE A 212 -6.30 31.03 -1.45
CA ILE A 212 -6.57 29.77 -2.17
C ILE A 212 -5.37 28.83 -2.06
N ALA A 213 -4.17 29.30 -2.42
CA ALA A 213 -2.97 28.47 -2.44
C ALA A 213 -2.63 27.90 -1.04
N ILE A 214 -2.66 28.73 0.00
CA ILE A 214 -2.34 28.31 1.38
C ILE A 214 -3.42 27.38 1.94
N SER A 215 -4.70 27.71 1.73
CA SER A 215 -5.81 26.89 2.22
C SER A 215 -5.83 25.52 1.53
N TRP A 216 -5.54 25.49 0.24
CA TRP A 216 -5.40 24.25 -0.54
C TRP A 216 -4.22 23.41 -0.02
N ALA A 217 -3.05 24.02 0.17
CA ALA A 217 -1.87 23.36 0.69
C ALA A 217 -2.10 22.73 2.08
N LEU A 218 -2.69 23.49 3.01
CA LEU A 218 -3.01 23.00 4.36
C LEU A 218 -4.08 21.90 4.35
N CYS A 219 -5.11 22.04 3.51
CA CYS A 219 -6.14 21.01 3.34
C CYS A 219 -5.49 19.68 2.88
N TRP A 220 -4.66 19.74 1.84
CA TRP A 220 -3.97 18.56 1.31
C TRP A 220 -2.94 17.98 2.26
N TYR A 221 -2.24 18.81 3.03
CA TYR A 221 -1.33 18.34 4.08
C TYR A 221 -2.07 17.47 5.11
N PHE A 222 -3.15 17.98 5.71
CA PHE A 222 -3.91 17.22 6.71
C PHE A 222 -4.61 15.99 6.09
N HIS A 223 -5.12 16.13 4.86
CA HIS A 223 -5.77 15.05 4.15
C HIS A 223 -4.81 13.89 3.82
N ASN A 224 -3.58 14.19 3.38
CA ASN A 224 -2.57 13.17 3.11
C ASN A 224 -2.12 12.44 4.39
N ARG A 225 -2.05 13.14 5.53
CA ARG A 225 -1.80 12.49 6.83
C ARG A 225 -2.91 11.50 7.18
N LEU A 226 -4.18 11.89 7.04
CA LEU A 226 -5.32 10.98 7.23
C LEU A 226 -5.19 9.75 6.33
N ARG A 227 -4.93 9.93 5.04
CA ARG A 227 -4.78 8.82 4.07
C ARG A 227 -3.65 7.87 4.44
N THR A 228 -2.53 8.40 4.94
CA THR A 228 -1.37 7.63 5.37
C THR A 228 -1.66 6.83 6.64
N MET A 229 -2.34 7.44 7.62
CA MET A 229 -2.77 6.76 8.84
C MET A 229 -3.73 5.61 8.55
N THR A 230 -4.72 5.82 7.66
CA THR A 230 -5.65 4.75 7.24
C THR A 230 -4.91 3.59 6.59
N ARG A 231 -3.94 3.87 5.69
CA ARG A 231 -3.09 2.84 5.07
C ARG A 231 -2.33 2.04 6.14
N SER A 232 -1.69 2.72 7.09
CA SER A 232 -0.93 2.07 8.16
C SER A 232 -1.79 1.12 9.00
N ILE A 233 -2.99 1.56 9.41
CA ILE A 233 -3.91 0.74 10.20
C ILE A 233 -4.30 -0.51 9.40
N LEU A 234 -4.75 -0.34 8.16
CA LEU A 234 -5.22 -1.46 7.35
C LEU A 234 -4.14 -2.51 7.07
N VAL A 235 -2.90 -2.08 6.80
CA VAL A 235 -1.78 -3.01 6.59
C VAL A 235 -1.50 -3.81 7.87
N ILE A 236 -1.41 -3.13 9.02
CA ILE A 236 -1.07 -3.78 10.31
C ILE A 236 -2.17 -4.76 10.73
N GLU A 237 -3.43 -4.37 10.67
CA GLU A 237 -4.55 -5.24 11.05
C GLU A 237 -4.67 -6.46 10.14
N THR A 238 -4.46 -6.27 8.83
CA THR A 238 -4.44 -7.38 7.87
C THR A 238 -3.27 -8.32 8.17
N TYR A 239 -2.11 -7.79 8.54
CA TYR A 239 -0.93 -8.59 8.87
C TYR A 239 -1.12 -9.39 10.16
N ILE A 240 -1.59 -8.74 11.23
CA ILE A 240 -1.92 -9.42 12.50
C ILE A 240 -2.96 -10.52 12.24
N LYS A 241 -3.99 -10.23 11.45
CA LYS A 241 -5.00 -11.23 11.11
C LYS A 241 -4.42 -12.42 10.34
N ALA A 242 -3.55 -12.17 9.36
CA ALA A 242 -2.88 -13.21 8.59
C ALA A 242 -2.03 -14.14 9.48
N THR A 243 -1.40 -13.60 10.54
CA THR A 243 -0.66 -14.44 11.52
C THR A 243 -1.55 -15.26 12.44
N GLN A 244 -2.85 -14.98 12.48
CA GLN A 244 -3.83 -15.62 13.38
C GLN A 244 -4.87 -16.47 12.64
N SER A 245 -4.90 -16.44 11.30
CA SER A 245 -5.88 -17.18 10.51
C SER A 245 -5.65 -18.69 10.57
N ARG A 246 -6.74 -19.46 10.50
CA ARG A 246 -6.66 -20.93 10.42
C ARG A 246 -6.06 -21.38 9.09
N ILE A 247 -5.21 -22.40 9.15
CA ILE A 247 -4.63 -23.04 7.94
C ILE A 247 -5.77 -23.64 7.11
N GLY A 248 -5.80 -23.35 5.80
CA GLY A 248 -6.76 -23.93 4.85
C GLY A 248 -8.09 -23.17 4.67
N VAL A 249 -8.34 -22.07 5.39
CA VAL A 249 -9.59 -21.29 5.28
C VAL A 249 -9.53 -20.19 4.19
N SER A 250 -8.33 -19.75 3.78
CA SER A 250 -8.15 -18.70 2.77
C SER A 250 -7.06 -19.08 1.77
N ASP A 251 -7.23 -18.67 0.50
CA ASP A 251 -6.15 -18.71 -0.51
C ASP A 251 -4.95 -17.90 0.02
N ASP A 252 -3.77 -18.50 0.09
CA ASP A 252 -2.56 -17.88 0.67
C ASP A 252 -2.22 -16.54 -0.03
N ASN A 253 -2.62 -16.39 -1.29
CA ASN A 253 -2.44 -15.16 -2.08
C ASN A 253 -3.44 -14.04 -1.73
N ALA A 254 -4.51 -14.34 -1.00
CA ALA A 254 -5.53 -13.36 -0.64
C ALA A 254 -4.95 -12.28 0.29
N GLY A 255 -4.14 -12.66 1.29
CA GLY A 255 -3.51 -11.71 2.22
C GLY A 255 -2.62 -10.69 1.51
N LEU A 256 -1.78 -11.16 0.57
CA LEU A 256 -0.87 -10.31 -0.20
C LEU A 256 -1.60 -9.36 -1.13
N THR A 257 -2.64 -9.85 -1.84
CA THR A 257 -3.45 -8.98 -2.72
C THR A 257 -4.25 -7.95 -1.94
N LEU A 258 -4.69 -8.28 -0.72
CA LEU A 258 -5.34 -7.34 0.19
C LEU A 258 -4.38 -6.23 0.65
N MET A 259 -3.16 -6.57 1.07
CA MET A 259 -2.18 -5.59 1.55
C MET A 259 -1.63 -4.67 0.45
N SER A 260 -1.61 -5.14 -0.80
CA SER A 260 -1.10 -4.39 -1.95
C SER A 260 -2.22 -3.68 -2.73
N THR A 261 -2.92 -4.43 -3.59
CA THR A 261 -3.84 -3.88 -4.58
C THR A 261 -5.11 -3.26 -3.99
N ASP A 262 -5.68 -3.86 -2.94
CA ASP A 262 -6.89 -3.38 -2.29
C ASP A 262 -6.64 -2.10 -1.49
N ILE A 263 -5.59 -2.10 -0.66
CA ILE A 263 -5.22 -0.91 0.12
C ILE A 263 -4.87 0.27 -0.79
N GLU A 264 -4.20 0.05 -1.92
CA GLU A 264 -3.93 1.12 -2.88
C GLU A 264 -5.22 1.68 -3.49
N ARG A 265 -6.20 0.82 -3.84
CA ARG A 265 -7.52 1.28 -4.30
C ARG A 265 -8.28 2.05 -3.23
N ILE A 266 -8.16 1.66 -1.96
CA ILE A 266 -8.73 2.40 -0.83
C ILE A 266 -8.05 3.77 -0.70
N HIS A 267 -6.73 3.80 -0.79
CA HIS A 267 -5.93 5.03 -0.74
C HIS A 267 -6.31 6.03 -1.84
N MET A 268 -6.60 5.53 -3.05
CA MET A 268 -7.09 6.33 -4.17
C MET A 268 -8.54 6.79 -3.96
N GLY A 269 -9.45 5.91 -3.56
CA GLY A 269 -10.85 6.29 -3.35
C GLY A 269 -11.10 7.20 -2.14
N LEU A 270 -10.10 7.41 -1.27
CA LEU A 270 -10.14 8.41 -0.19
C LEU A 270 -9.80 9.83 -0.66
N ILE A 271 -9.20 10.01 -1.84
CA ILE A 271 -8.85 11.33 -2.41
C ILE A 271 -10.05 12.31 -2.40
N PRO A 272 -11.23 11.96 -2.93
CA PRO A 272 -12.35 12.91 -3.04
C PRO A 272 -13.09 13.20 -1.72
N LEU A 273 -12.67 12.63 -0.59
CA LEU A 273 -13.47 12.58 0.64
C LEU A 273 -13.97 13.96 1.11
N HIS A 274 -13.10 14.98 1.13
CA HIS A 274 -13.51 16.32 1.57
C HIS A 274 -14.12 17.17 0.46
N ASP A 275 -13.92 16.80 -0.80
CA ASP A 275 -14.49 17.53 -1.92
C ASP A 275 -15.97 17.23 -2.09
N ILE A 276 -16.45 16.03 -1.73
CA ILE A 276 -17.87 15.66 -1.84
C ILE A 276 -18.77 16.59 -1.03
N TRP A 277 -18.51 16.77 0.27
CA TRP A 277 -19.37 17.64 1.10
C TRP A 277 -19.16 19.12 0.76
N ALA A 278 -17.93 19.52 0.42
CA ALA A 278 -17.63 20.89 0.03
C ALA A 278 -18.34 21.27 -1.26
N ALA A 279 -18.41 20.35 -2.23
CA ALA A 279 -19.14 20.51 -3.47
C ALA A 279 -20.65 20.66 -3.25
N ILE A 280 -21.25 19.93 -2.31
CA ILE A 280 -22.68 20.10 -1.97
C ILE A 280 -22.95 21.54 -1.50
N ILE A 281 -22.11 22.07 -0.60
CA ILE A 281 -22.22 23.46 -0.13
C ILE A 281 -21.96 24.44 -1.29
N GLN A 282 -20.94 24.17 -2.11
CA GLN A 282 -20.59 25.00 -3.25
C GLN A 282 -21.74 25.12 -4.27
N VAL A 283 -22.34 23.98 -4.64
CA VAL A 283 -23.46 23.93 -5.59
C VAL A 283 -24.69 24.63 -5.02
N ALA A 284 -25.01 24.45 -3.74
CA ALA A 284 -26.14 25.12 -3.10
C ALA A 284 -25.99 26.65 -3.11
N LEU A 285 -24.82 27.15 -2.71
CA LEU A 285 -24.57 28.59 -2.66
C LEU A 285 -24.42 29.21 -4.06
N ALA A 286 -23.73 28.52 -4.99
CA ALA A 286 -23.64 28.98 -6.38
C ALA A 286 -25.01 28.99 -7.08
N GLY A 287 -25.87 28.01 -6.79
CA GLY A 287 -27.25 27.99 -7.25
C GLY A 287 -28.06 29.17 -6.72
N TYR A 288 -27.92 29.51 -5.44
CA TYR A 288 -28.53 30.70 -4.86
C TYR A 288 -28.05 31.99 -5.52
N MET A 289 -26.73 32.14 -5.74
CA MET A 289 -26.17 33.31 -6.43
C MET A 289 -26.68 33.41 -7.87
N LEU A 290 -26.76 32.30 -8.60
CA LEU A 290 -27.29 32.28 -9.96
C LEU A 290 -28.78 32.64 -10.00
N HIS A 291 -29.57 32.14 -9.05
CA HIS A 291 -30.97 32.51 -8.90
C HIS A 291 -31.15 34.01 -8.63
N SER A 292 -30.29 34.61 -7.80
CA SER A 292 -30.36 36.05 -7.52
C SER A 292 -30.08 36.93 -8.74
N GLN A 293 -29.36 36.42 -9.74
CA GLN A 293 -28.97 37.16 -10.95
C GLN A 293 -29.87 36.91 -12.15
N LEU A 294 -30.32 35.65 -12.37
CA LEU A 294 -31.09 35.23 -13.54
C LEU A 294 -32.51 34.75 -13.21
N GLY A 295 -32.95 34.88 -11.95
CA GLY A 295 -34.28 34.48 -11.51
C GLY A 295 -34.57 32.99 -11.74
N ILE A 296 -35.69 32.69 -12.41
CA ILE A 296 -36.16 31.33 -12.68
C ILE A 296 -35.26 30.57 -13.66
N VAL A 297 -34.44 31.27 -14.47
CA VAL A 297 -33.62 30.63 -15.52
C VAL A 297 -32.54 29.71 -14.93
N PHE A 298 -32.18 29.87 -13.66
CA PHE A 298 -31.29 28.95 -12.94
C PHE A 298 -31.80 27.49 -12.91
N VAL A 299 -33.09 27.23 -13.17
CA VAL A 299 -33.63 25.87 -13.26
C VAL A 299 -33.06 25.08 -14.45
N ALA A 300 -32.72 25.75 -15.56
CA ALA A 300 -32.16 25.10 -16.75
C ALA A 300 -30.85 24.32 -16.45
N PRO A 301 -29.80 24.92 -15.85
CA PRO A 301 -28.59 24.17 -15.50
C PRO A 301 -28.86 23.11 -14.43
N MET A 302 -29.78 23.33 -13.48
CA MET A 302 -30.16 22.32 -12.48
C MET A 302 -30.83 21.09 -13.10
N ALA A 303 -31.68 21.29 -14.11
CA ALA A 303 -32.32 20.19 -14.83
C ALA A 303 -31.28 19.32 -15.55
N VAL A 304 -30.31 19.94 -16.23
CA VAL A 304 -29.20 19.23 -16.90
C VAL A 304 -28.40 18.40 -15.88
N VAL A 305 -28.05 19.00 -14.73
CA VAL A 305 -27.35 18.30 -13.65
C VAL A 305 -28.18 17.12 -13.14
N GLY A 306 -29.48 17.33 -12.85
CA GLY A 306 -30.38 16.28 -12.36
C GLY A 306 -30.48 15.08 -13.31
N VAL A 307 -30.59 15.33 -14.62
CA VAL A 307 -30.58 14.28 -15.65
C VAL A 307 -29.24 13.54 -15.66
N CYS A 308 -28.11 14.25 -15.61
CA CYS A 308 -26.78 13.63 -15.59
C CYS A 308 -26.57 12.78 -14.33
N VAL A 309 -27.04 13.24 -13.16
CA VAL A 309 -27.00 12.49 -11.91
C VAL A 309 -27.82 11.20 -12.03
N ALA A 310 -29.05 11.27 -12.56
CA ALA A 310 -29.89 10.10 -12.77
C ALA A 310 -29.23 9.08 -13.73
N CYS A 311 -28.67 9.56 -14.85
CA CYS A 311 -27.92 8.72 -15.78
C CYS A 311 -26.70 8.07 -15.12
N LEU A 312 -25.95 8.82 -14.30
CA LEU A 312 -24.81 8.26 -13.57
C LEU A 312 -25.24 7.16 -12.62
N MET A 313 -26.31 7.36 -11.83
CA MET A 313 -26.81 6.34 -10.92
C MET A 313 -27.18 5.04 -11.64
N LEU A 314 -27.81 5.13 -12.82
CA LEU A 314 -28.15 3.94 -13.63
C LEU A 314 -26.90 3.21 -14.12
N VAL A 315 -25.90 3.95 -14.61
CA VAL A 315 -24.64 3.36 -15.10
C VAL A 315 -23.85 2.72 -13.96
N MET A 316 -23.87 3.32 -12.77
CA MET A 316 -23.12 2.84 -11.60
C MET A 316 -23.62 1.49 -11.08
N ASN A 317 -24.86 1.10 -11.36
CA ASN A 317 -25.37 -0.23 -11.01
C ASN A 317 -24.56 -1.38 -11.66
N PHE A 318 -23.93 -1.12 -12.81
CA PHE A 318 -23.13 -2.12 -13.54
C PHE A 318 -21.63 -2.06 -13.20
N ALA A 319 -21.19 -1.03 -12.47
CA ALA A 319 -19.78 -0.80 -12.18
C ALA A 319 -19.19 -1.91 -11.29
N GLY A 320 -19.93 -2.33 -10.26
CA GLY A 320 -19.50 -3.36 -9.32
C GLY A 320 -19.27 -4.72 -9.97
N ASP A 321 -20.15 -5.15 -10.88
CA ASP A 321 -20.04 -6.42 -11.59
C ASP A 321 -18.87 -6.41 -12.57
N SER A 322 -18.73 -5.32 -13.32
CA SER A 322 -17.62 -5.13 -14.26
C SER A 322 -16.27 -5.09 -13.56
N GLN A 323 -16.20 -4.42 -12.41
CA GLN A 323 -14.99 -4.37 -11.58
C GLN A 323 -14.62 -5.74 -11.02
N ARG A 324 -15.59 -6.49 -10.49
CA ARG A 324 -15.37 -7.84 -9.96
C ARG A 324 -14.86 -8.79 -11.05
N ALA A 325 -15.47 -8.76 -12.24
CA ALA A 325 -15.01 -9.57 -13.37
C ALA A 325 -13.56 -9.26 -13.76
N TRP A 326 -13.18 -7.98 -13.81
CA TRP A 326 -11.81 -7.58 -14.08
C TRP A 326 -10.84 -8.02 -12.98
N MET A 327 -11.19 -7.81 -11.71
CA MET A 327 -10.34 -8.19 -10.56
C MET A 327 -10.10 -9.71 -10.51
N ASN A 328 -11.14 -10.51 -10.76
CA ASN A 328 -11.01 -11.97 -10.82
C ASN A 328 -10.04 -12.40 -11.94
N GLY A 329 -10.06 -11.70 -13.09
CA GLY A 329 -9.11 -11.91 -14.18
C GLY A 329 -7.67 -11.61 -13.78
N VAL A 330 -7.45 -10.46 -13.10
CA VAL A 330 -6.13 -10.05 -12.58
C VAL A 330 -5.61 -11.08 -11.58
N GLN A 331 -6.40 -11.46 -10.57
CA GLN A 331 -6.01 -12.45 -9.56
C GLN A 331 -5.64 -13.79 -10.19
N LYS A 332 -6.47 -14.28 -11.13
CA LYS A 332 -6.21 -15.54 -11.85
C LYS A 332 -4.90 -15.48 -12.64
N ARG A 333 -4.65 -14.40 -13.39
CA ARG A 333 -3.42 -14.25 -14.18
C ARG A 333 -2.19 -14.14 -13.27
N VAL A 334 -2.22 -13.27 -12.25
CA VAL A 334 -1.09 -13.05 -11.34
C VAL A 334 -0.74 -14.33 -10.60
N GLY A 335 -1.73 -15.03 -10.03
CA GLY A 335 -1.50 -16.29 -9.31
C GLY A 335 -0.84 -17.34 -10.21
N LEU A 336 -1.36 -17.56 -11.41
CA LEU A 336 -0.78 -18.52 -12.36
C LEU A 336 0.61 -18.09 -12.86
N THR A 337 0.86 -16.79 -13.03
CA THR A 337 2.18 -16.27 -13.42
C THR A 337 3.20 -16.53 -12.31
N ALA A 338 2.83 -16.30 -11.05
CA ALA A 338 3.69 -16.60 -9.90
C ALA A 338 4.03 -18.10 -9.81
N THR A 339 3.06 -18.99 -10.03
CA THR A 339 3.30 -20.44 -10.09
C THR A 339 4.26 -20.83 -11.22
N VAL A 340 4.14 -20.18 -12.39
CA VAL A 340 5.04 -20.42 -13.53
C VAL A 340 6.46 -19.93 -13.24
N ILE A 341 6.61 -18.77 -12.59
CA ILE A 341 7.90 -18.21 -12.18
C ILE A 341 8.58 -19.17 -11.18
N SER A 342 7.87 -19.63 -10.15
CA SER A 342 8.44 -20.53 -9.14
C SER A 342 8.79 -21.91 -9.71
N SER A 343 8.05 -22.37 -10.72
CA SER A 343 8.25 -23.67 -11.36
C SER A 343 9.01 -23.60 -12.70
N MET A 344 9.71 -22.48 -12.97
CA MET A 344 10.31 -22.23 -14.28
C MET A 344 11.30 -23.32 -14.72
N LYS A 345 12.10 -23.84 -13.78
CA LYS A 345 13.04 -24.94 -14.06
C LYS A 345 12.32 -26.16 -14.63
N ASN A 346 11.23 -26.58 -13.99
CA ASN A 346 10.45 -27.75 -14.41
C ASN A 346 9.76 -27.53 -15.75
N ILE A 347 9.26 -26.31 -16.00
CA ILE A 347 8.61 -25.94 -17.27
C ILE A 347 9.60 -25.96 -18.44
N LYS A 348 10.84 -25.51 -18.21
CA LYS A 348 11.89 -25.57 -19.22
C LYS A 348 12.34 -27.00 -19.51
N MET A 349 12.52 -27.81 -18.46
CA MET A 349 12.91 -29.22 -18.61
C MET A 349 11.86 -30.05 -19.35
N SER A 350 10.57 -29.74 -19.17
CA SER A 350 9.47 -30.44 -19.86
C SER A 350 9.20 -29.96 -21.28
N GLY A 351 9.86 -28.90 -21.74
CA GLY A 351 9.61 -28.30 -23.06
C GLY A 351 8.26 -27.56 -23.18
N LEU A 352 7.55 -27.32 -22.06
CA LEU A 352 6.23 -26.67 -22.03
C LEU A 352 6.28 -25.15 -22.08
N ALA A 353 7.46 -24.54 -22.15
CA ALA A 353 7.66 -23.10 -22.13
C ALA A 353 6.79 -22.34 -23.17
N GLY A 354 6.75 -22.81 -24.42
CA GLY A 354 5.95 -22.19 -25.49
C GLY A 354 4.44 -22.20 -25.21
N PRO A 355 3.82 -23.37 -24.98
CA PRO A 355 2.41 -23.48 -24.61
C PRO A 355 2.03 -22.66 -23.37
N VAL A 356 2.87 -22.65 -22.34
CA VAL A 356 2.66 -21.86 -21.12
C VAL A 356 2.69 -20.36 -21.42
N THR A 357 3.63 -19.91 -22.27
CA THR A 357 3.69 -18.51 -22.73
C THR A 357 2.37 -18.08 -23.37
N ALA A 358 1.87 -18.89 -24.32
CA ALA A 358 0.64 -18.59 -25.05
C ALA A 358 -0.59 -18.58 -24.13
N PHE A 359 -0.62 -19.51 -23.15
CA PHE A 359 -1.70 -19.57 -22.17
C PHE A 359 -1.73 -18.35 -21.25
N LEU A 360 -0.59 -17.94 -20.68
CA LEU A 360 -0.51 -16.74 -19.84
C LEU A 360 -0.83 -15.46 -20.64
N GLN A 361 -0.37 -15.37 -21.88
CA GLN A 361 -0.73 -14.24 -22.76
C GLN A 361 -2.22 -14.20 -23.07
N LYS A 362 -2.88 -15.35 -23.26
CA LYS A 362 -4.33 -15.42 -23.44
C LYS A 362 -5.07 -14.90 -22.20
N LEU A 363 -4.68 -15.33 -21.00
CA LEU A 363 -5.25 -14.82 -19.76
C LEU A 363 -5.15 -13.30 -19.65
N ARG A 364 -4.02 -12.73 -20.08
CA ARG A 364 -3.82 -11.27 -20.12
C ARG A 364 -4.77 -10.58 -21.10
N VAL A 365 -4.98 -11.14 -22.29
CA VAL A 365 -5.92 -10.55 -23.27
C VAL A 365 -7.36 -10.61 -22.76
N ASP A 366 -7.75 -11.73 -22.12
CA ASP A 366 -9.07 -11.91 -21.52
C ASP A 366 -9.29 -10.93 -20.33
N GLU A 367 -8.27 -10.74 -19.50
CA GLU A 367 -8.26 -9.75 -18.41
C GLU A 367 -8.46 -8.32 -18.94
N LEU A 368 -7.72 -7.92 -19.98
CA LEU A 368 -7.85 -6.58 -20.58
C LEU A 368 -9.21 -6.36 -21.23
N ALA A 369 -9.81 -7.41 -21.80
CA ALA A 369 -11.16 -7.38 -22.35
C ALA A 369 -12.22 -7.23 -21.24
N ALA A 370 -12.07 -7.91 -20.11
CA ALA A 370 -12.93 -7.72 -18.94
C ALA A 370 -12.81 -6.30 -18.38
N GLY A 371 -11.58 -5.79 -18.22
CA GLY A 371 -11.30 -4.42 -17.75
C GLY A 371 -11.84 -3.33 -18.67
N ALA A 372 -11.98 -3.58 -19.98
CA ALA A 372 -12.56 -2.62 -20.92
C ALA A 372 -13.99 -2.21 -20.56
N LYS A 373 -14.83 -3.13 -20.05
CA LYS A 373 -16.21 -2.82 -19.62
C LYS A 373 -16.24 -1.80 -18.48
N PHE A 374 -15.38 -1.99 -17.47
CA PHE A 374 -15.26 -1.06 -16.35
C PHE A 374 -14.72 0.31 -16.81
N ARG A 375 -13.76 0.33 -17.72
CA ARG A 375 -13.23 1.58 -18.29
C ARG A 375 -14.24 2.33 -19.14
N THR A 376 -15.12 1.63 -19.87
CA THR A 376 -16.24 2.27 -20.57
C THR A 376 -17.16 3.00 -19.60
N ILE A 377 -17.47 2.41 -18.45
CA ILE A 377 -18.25 3.07 -17.38
C ILE A 377 -17.53 4.34 -16.89
N TYR A 378 -16.21 4.28 -16.70
CA TYR A 378 -15.42 5.45 -16.33
C TYR A 378 -15.47 6.57 -17.40
N ILE A 379 -15.37 6.23 -18.69
CA ILE A 379 -15.50 7.20 -19.80
C ILE A 379 -16.90 7.83 -19.80
N ILE A 380 -17.96 7.02 -19.63
CA ILE A 380 -19.35 7.53 -19.57
C ILE A 380 -19.53 8.46 -18.37
N ALA A 381 -19.01 8.09 -17.19
CA ALA A 381 -19.07 8.94 -16.01
C ALA A 381 -18.34 10.28 -16.23
N ALA A 382 -17.17 10.27 -16.87
CA ALA A 382 -16.46 11.48 -17.23
C ALA A 382 -17.28 12.36 -18.19
N LEU A 383 -17.87 11.78 -19.25
CA LEU A 383 -18.73 12.52 -20.19
C LEU A 383 -19.93 13.15 -19.49
N LEU A 384 -20.63 12.40 -18.62
CA LEU A 384 -21.72 12.91 -17.81
C LEU A 384 -21.27 14.06 -16.89
N GLY A 385 -20.02 14.03 -16.41
CA GLY A 385 -19.43 15.12 -15.64
C GLY A 385 -19.15 16.38 -16.44
N PHE A 386 -18.72 16.25 -17.70
CA PHE A 386 -18.42 17.40 -18.57
C PHE A 386 -19.67 17.99 -19.26
N ILE A 387 -20.77 17.24 -19.36
CA ILE A 387 -22.02 17.72 -19.97
C ILE A 387 -22.57 18.98 -19.27
N PRO A 388 -22.77 19.03 -17.94
CA PRO A 388 -23.21 20.24 -17.27
C PRO A 388 -22.21 21.40 -17.48
N LEU A 389 -20.91 21.14 -17.39
CA LEU A 389 -19.88 22.17 -17.56
C LEU A 389 -19.96 22.86 -18.93
N LEU A 390 -20.20 22.08 -20.00
CA LEU A 390 -20.16 22.59 -21.38
C LEU A 390 -21.55 22.98 -21.94
N LEU A 391 -22.62 22.28 -21.57
CA LEU A 391 -23.96 22.52 -22.11
C LEU A 391 -24.86 23.39 -21.21
N SER A 392 -24.59 23.52 -19.92
CA SER A 392 -25.36 24.43 -19.07
C SER A 392 -25.20 25.91 -19.46
N PRO A 393 -24.02 26.46 -19.78
CA PRO A 393 -23.90 27.86 -20.18
C PRO A 393 -24.71 28.25 -21.44
N PRO A 394 -24.61 27.55 -22.59
CA PRO A 394 -25.40 27.90 -23.76
C PRO A 394 -26.90 27.79 -23.50
N LEU A 395 -27.35 26.75 -22.79
CA LEU A 395 -28.76 26.56 -22.46
C LEU A 395 -29.29 27.68 -21.55
N THR A 396 -28.54 28.03 -20.50
CA THR A 396 -28.93 29.08 -19.56
C THR A 396 -29.03 30.44 -20.26
N LEU A 397 -28.05 30.78 -21.10
CA LEU A 397 -28.06 32.01 -21.88
C LEU A 397 -29.21 32.01 -22.90
N ALA A 398 -29.46 30.88 -23.59
CA ALA A 398 -30.56 30.73 -24.52
C ALA A 398 -31.95 30.96 -23.90
N PHE A 399 -32.15 30.68 -22.61
CA PHE A 399 -33.39 30.96 -21.89
C PHE A 399 -33.44 32.36 -21.25
N ALA A 400 -32.28 33.01 -21.04
CA ALA A 400 -32.17 34.33 -20.40
C ALA A 400 -32.20 35.53 -21.39
N GLN A 401 -32.53 35.32 -22.67
CA GLN A 401 -32.34 36.31 -23.76
C GLN A 401 -32.89 37.72 -23.48
N LYS A 402 -33.94 37.84 -22.68
CA LYS A 402 -34.67 39.10 -22.46
C LYS A 402 -34.05 40.01 -21.38
N GLU A 403 -33.10 39.51 -20.57
CA GLU A 403 -32.62 40.20 -19.36
C GLU A 403 -31.09 40.38 -19.28
N LEU A 404 -30.37 40.04 -20.36
CA LEU A 404 -28.91 39.97 -20.38
C LEU A 404 -28.27 41.27 -20.88
N ASP A 405 -27.49 41.91 -20.00
CA ASP A 405 -26.45 42.88 -20.34
C ASP A 405 -25.06 42.20 -20.28
N ALA A 406 -24.03 42.78 -20.91
CA ALA A 406 -22.68 42.19 -20.97
C ALA A 406 -22.15 41.83 -19.58
N THR A 407 -22.33 42.72 -18.59
CA THR A 407 -21.94 42.47 -17.20
C THR A 407 -22.65 41.24 -16.62
N ARG A 408 -23.97 41.11 -16.82
CA ARG A 408 -24.77 39.97 -16.34
C ARG A 408 -24.40 38.66 -17.05
N MET A 409 -24.00 38.73 -18.31
CA MET A 409 -23.56 37.56 -19.08
C MET A 409 -22.25 36.97 -18.52
N PHE A 410 -21.24 37.80 -18.26
CA PHE A 410 -19.97 37.33 -17.71
C PHE A 410 -20.08 36.91 -16.24
N THR A 411 -20.85 37.61 -15.41
CA THR A 411 -21.05 37.21 -14.01
C THR A 411 -21.86 35.92 -13.89
N SER A 412 -22.91 35.73 -14.71
CA SER A 412 -23.66 34.48 -14.74
C SER A 412 -22.83 33.29 -15.24
N LEU A 413 -21.94 33.49 -16.21
CA LEU A 413 -20.99 32.45 -16.64
C LEU A 413 -20.05 32.06 -15.50
N ALA A 414 -19.54 33.03 -14.73
CA ALA A 414 -18.70 32.74 -13.56
C ALA A 414 -19.46 31.94 -12.48
N TYR A 415 -20.72 32.30 -12.19
CA TYR A 415 -21.57 31.54 -11.26
C TYR A 415 -21.92 30.14 -11.78
N LEU A 416 -22.15 29.98 -13.08
CA LEU A 416 -22.37 28.68 -13.72
C LEU A 416 -21.14 27.78 -13.64
N LEU A 417 -19.94 28.31 -13.86
CA LEU A 417 -18.70 27.54 -13.69
C LEU A 417 -18.51 27.14 -12.23
N LEU A 418 -18.80 28.03 -11.28
CA LEU A 418 -18.71 27.75 -9.84
C LEU A 418 -19.67 26.64 -9.40
N LEU A 419 -20.82 26.52 -10.07
CA LEU A 419 -21.81 25.48 -9.88
C LEU A 419 -21.42 24.15 -10.56
N THR A 420 -20.98 24.20 -11.81
CA THR A 420 -20.81 22.99 -12.65
C THR A 420 -19.46 22.29 -12.51
N THR A 421 -18.38 23.02 -12.21
CA THR A 421 -17.04 22.44 -11.98
C THR A 421 -16.99 21.40 -10.85
N PRO A 422 -17.45 21.67 -9.61
CA PRO A 422 -17.38 20.69 -8.52
C PRO A 422 -18.25 19.45 -8.79
N LEU A 423 -19.34 19.60 -9.57
CA LEU A 423 -20.16 18.49 -10.00
C LEU A 423 -19.38 17.58 -10.95
N SER A 424 -18.72 18.18 -11.96
CA SER A 424 -17.88 17.45 -12.92
C SER A 424 -16.82 16.60 -12.22
N ASP A 425 -16.19 17.15 -11.18
CA ASP A 425 -15.23 16.44 -10.36
C ASP A 425 -15.89 15.27 -9.63
N ILE A 426 -17.03 15.47 -8.95
CA ILE A 426 -17.76 14.38 -8.28
C ILE A 426 -18.07 13.23 -9.26
N PHE A 427 -18.59 13.53 -10.45
CA PHE A 427 -18.95 12.50 -11.45
C PHE A 427 -17.76 11.60 -11.79
N GLN A 428 -16.56 12.18 -11.92
CA GLN A 428 -15.33 11.44 -12.24
C GLN A 428 -14.79 10.64 -11.06
N MET A 429 -15.07 11.06 -9.82
CA MET A 429 -14.54 10.43 -8.61
C MET A 429 -15.42 9.30 -8.05
N VAL A 430 -16.72 9.28 -8.37
CA VAL A 430 -17.67 8.26 -7.88
C VAL A 430 -17.22 6.81 -8.14
N PRO A 431 -16.71 6.42 -9.33
CA PRO A 431 -16.22 5.06 -9.56
C PRO A 431 -15.08 4.65 -8.63
N GLN A 432 -14.17 5.57 -8.30
CA GLN A 432 -13.04 5.31 -7.41
C GLN A 432 -13.50 5.13 -5.96
N LEU A 433 -14.44 5.95 -5.49
CA LEU A 433 -15.03 5.82 -4.16
C LEU A 433 -15.73 4.47 -3.99
N MET A 434 -16.52 4.04 -4.98
CA MET A 434 -17.20 2.74 -4.95
C MET A 434 -16.20 1.58 -4.92
N SER A 435 -15.11 1.68 -5.69
CA SER A 435 -14.01 0.71 -5.64
C SER A 435 -13.39 0.62 -4.25
N ALA A 436 -13.14 1.75 -3.58
CA ALA A 436 -12.59 1.77 -2.23
C ALA A 436 -13.54 1.13 -1.19
N VAL A 437 -14.85 1.41 -1.27
CA VAL A 437 -15.84 0.79 -0.38
C VAL A 437 -15.89 -0.74 -0.58
N ALA A 438 -15.82 -1.21 -1.82
CA ALA A 438 -15.78 -2.65 -2.11
C ALA A 438 -14.51 -3.32 -1.56
N CYS A 439 -13.34 -2.67 -1.69
CA CYS A 439 -12.07 -3.18 -1.13
C CYS A 439 -12.09 -3.19 0.40
N LEU A 440 -12.63 -2.16 1.05
CA LEU A 440 -12.84 -2.15 2.50
C LEU A 440 -13.76 -3.30 2.95
N GLY A 441 -14.78 -3.63 2.18
CA GLY A 441 -15.64 -4.79 2.42
C GLY A 441 -14.88 -6.12 2.34
N ARG A 442 -13.94 -6.26 1.39
CA ARG A 442 -13.07 -7.45 1.29
C ARG A 442 -12.13 -7.57 2.48
N ILE A 443 -11.46 -6.48 2.88
CA ILE A 443 -10.63 -6.47 4.09
C ILE A 443 -11.47 -6.80 5.33
N GLN A 444 -12.67 -6.24 5.46
CA GLN A 444 -13.56 -6.57 6.56
C GLN A 444 -13.88 -8.07 6.59
N SER A 445 -14.23 -8.68 5.46
CA SER A 445 -14.50 -10.12 5.38
C SER A 445 -13.29 -10.97 5.80
N PHE A 446 -12.06 -10.53 5.47
CA PHE A 446 -10.83 -11.19 5.89
C PHE A 446 -10.58 -11.04 7.40
N LEU A 447 -10.83 -9.86 7.97
CA LEU A 447 -10.73 -9.64 9.42
C LEU A 447 -11.76 -10.46 10.21
N GLU A 448 -12.90 -10.79 9.59
CA GLU A 448 -13.97 -11.62 10.16
C GLU A 448 -13.71 -13.13 10.08
N CYS A 449 -12.72 -13.58 9.29
CA CYS A 449 -12.34 -14.99 9.19
C CYS A 449 -12.06 -15.60 10.56
N GLU A 450 -12.29 -16.90 10.70
CA GLU A 450 -12.07 -17.57 11.97
C GLU A 450 -10.59 -17.58 12.34
N THR A 451 -10.29 -17.17 13.58
CA THR A 451 -8.94 -17.24 14.12
C THR A 451 -8.63 -18.65 14.58
N ARG A 452 -7.36 -19.02 14.52
CA ARG A 452 -6.84 -20.21 15.16
C ARG A 452 -7.12 -20.14 16.66
N SER A 453 -7.59 -21.25 17.22
CA SER A 453 -7.68 -21.46 18.66
C SER A 453 -6.73 -22.59 19.05
N ASP A 454 -5.72 -22.30 19.88
CA ASP A 454 -4.88 -23.36 20.43
C ASP A 454 -5.73 -24.20 21.39
N TYR A 455 -5.85 -25.48 21.06
CA TYR A 455 -6.71 -26.40 21.78
C TYR A 455 -5.99 -27.28 22.79
N ARG A 456 -4.66 -27.20 22.84
CA ARG A 456 -3.83 -28.02 23.72
C ARG A 456 -4.04 -27.56 25.15
N ARG A 457 -4.28 -28.51 26.05
CA ARG A 457 -4.45 -28.26 27.49
C ARG A 457 -3.12 -28.49 28.20
N PHE A 458 -2.84 -27.70 29.23
CA PHE A 458 -1.69 -27.95 30.10
C PHE A 458 -2.14 -28.75 31.31
N LEU A 459 -1.45 -29.84 31.62
CA LEU A 459 -1.81 -30.70 32.75
C LEU A 459 -1.76 -29.95 34.09
N THR A 460 -0.94 -28.90 34.20
CA THR A 460 -0.87 -28.02 35.37
C THR A 460 -2.13 -27.17 35.55
N ASP A 461 -2.72 -26.68 34.45
CA ASP A 461 -3.95 -25.88 34.47
C ASP A 461 -5.19 -26.78 34.73
N ALA A 462 -5.20 -28.00 34.17
CA ALA A 462 -6.25 -28.99 34.41
C ALA A 462 -6.27 -29.49 35.87
N ALA A 463 -5.10 -29.69 36.49
CA ALA A 463 -5.01 -30.05 37.90
C ALA A 463 -5.55 -28.94 38.83
N LEU A 464 -5.38 -27.65 38.47
CA LEU A 464 -5.93 -26.51 39.22
C LEU A 464 -7.46 -26.40 39.07
N GLU A 465 -8.01 -26.71 37.90
CA GLU A 465 -9.46 -26.75 37.67
C GLU A 465 -10.14 -27.93 38.38
N GLU A 466 -9.54 -29.13 38.34
CA GLU A 466 -10.06 -30.32 39.05
C GLU A 466 -9.99 -30.18 40.58
N SER A 467 -8.95 -29.51 41.10
CA SER A 467 -8.83 -29.17 42.53
C SER A 467 -9.98 -28.31 43.06
N SER A 468 -10.63 -27.53 42.18
CA SER A 468 -11.72 -26.62 42.56
C SER A 468 -13.10 -27.28 42.52
N THR A 469 -13.24 -28.47 41.92
CA THR A 469 -14.55 -29.09 41.67
C THR A 469 -14.77 -30.44 42.33
N ASN A 470 -13.75 -31.23 42.72
CA ASN A 470 -13.98 -32.51 43.43
C ASN A 470 -12.85 -32.90 44.41
N ASN A 471 -13.21 -33.12 45.68
CA ASN A 471 -12.37 -33.76 46.70
C ASN A 471 -12.33 -35.28 46.50
N THR A 472 -11.60 -35.77 45.50
CA THR A 472 -11.32 -37.21 45.36
C THR A 472 -9.84 -37.46 45.19
N THR A 473 -9.36 -38.50 45.86
CA THR A 473 -7.96 -38.95 45.92
C THR A 473 -7.35 -39.17 44.53
N PRO A 474 -6.05 -38.89 44.33
CA PRO A 474 -5.40 -39.03 43.04
C PRO A 474 -5.35 -40.52 42.66
N SER A 475 -6.05 -40.88 41.58
CA SER A 475 -6.01 -42.23 41.01
C SER A 475 -4.68 -42.47 40.28
N SER A 476 -4.29 -43.74 40.12
CA SER A 476 -3.05 -44.18 39.46
C SER A 476 -2.83 -43.64 38.03
N ALA A 477 -3.89 -43.17 37.36
CA ALA A 477 -3.82 -42.49 36.07
C ALA A 477 -3.05 -41.16 36.12
N SER A 478 -3.01 -40.49 37.29
CA SER A 478 -2.27 -39.23 37.49
C SER A 478 -0.75 -39.40 37.39
N ASN A 479 -0.21 -40.57 37.74
CA ASN A 479 1.23 -40.83 37.68
C ASN A 479 1.76 -41.08 36.26
N GLU A 480 0.97 -41.70 35.37
CA GLU A 480 1.34 -41.85 33.95
C GLU A 480 1.32 -40.50 33.21
N HIS A 481 0.37 -39.63 33.55
CA HIS A 481 0.26 -38.29 32.97
C HIS A 481 1.44 -37.37 33.36
N MET A 482 2.08 -37.58 34.52
CA MET A 482 3.26 -36.81 34.94
C MET A 482 4.57 -37.21 34.22
N ARG A 483 4.63 -38.45 33.71
CA ARG A 483 5.80 -39.02 33.03
C ARG A 483 5.86 -38.63 31.55
N ASN A 484 4.70 -38.38 30.94
CA ASN A 484 4.58 -38.01 29.54
C ASN A 484 4.69 -36.48 29.34
N SER A 485 5.43 -36.08 28.31
CA SER A 485 5.47 -34.71 27.83
C SER A 485 4.21 -34.36 27.03
N ILE A 486 3.62 -35.32 26.32
CA ILE A 486 2.41 -35.15 25.51
C ILE A 486 1.53 -36.37 25.70
N THR A 487 0.22 -36.16 25.90
CA THR A 487 -0.79 -37.20 25.93
C THR A 487 -1.95 -36.82 25.01
N VAL A 488 -2.32 -37.71 24.10
CA VAL A 488 -3.48 -37.61 23.21
C VAL A 488 -4.46 -38.71 23.57
N THR A 489 -5.73 -38.35 23.80
CA THR A 489 -6.79 -39.31 24.17
C THR A 489 -7.99 -39.18 23.23
N GLY A 490 -8.35 -40.25 22.52
CA GLY A 490 -9.47 -40.30 21.57
C GLY A 490 -9.38 -39.21 20.50
N GLY A 491 -8.16 -38.90 20.04
CA GLY A 491 -7.91 -37.79 19.13
C GLY A 491 -8.36 -38.10 17.71
N SER A 492 -9.29 -37.32 17.17
CA SER A 492 -9.56 -37.30 15.72
C SER A 492 -9.17 -35.94 15.15
N PHE A 493 -8.41 -35.89 14.06
CA PHE A 493 -7.83 -34.66 13.50
C PHE A 493 -8.09 -34.55 12.00
N GLY A 494 -8.57 -33.39 11.55
CA GLY A 494 -9.03 -33.19 10.17
C GLY A 494 -8.87 -31.75 9.68
N TRP A 495 -8.74 -31.63 8.36
CA TRP A 495 -8.61 -30.34 7.66
C TRP A 495 -9.96 -29.77 7.21
N LYS A 496 -10.99 -30.62 7.16
CA LYS A 496 -12.36 -30.26 6.80
C LYS A 496 -13.31 -30.72 7.90
N GLU A 497 -14.46 -30.05 7.99
CA GLU A 497 -15.49 -30.43 8.93
C GLU A 497 -16.01 -31.84 8.61
N ASN A 498 -16.04 -32.72 9.62
CA ASN A 498 -16.49 -34.12 9.53
C ASN A 498 -15.67 -35.06 8.63
N ASP A 499 -14.48 -34.65 8.17
CA ASP A 499 -13.55 -35.47 7.40
C ASP A 499 -12.19 -35.49 8.13
N PHE A 500 -12.01 -36.52 8.96
CA PHE A 500 -10.83 -36.67 9.80
C PHE A 500 -9.78 -37.51 9.07
N ALA A 501 -8.58 -36.95 8.89
CA ALA A 501 -7.45 -37.67 8.33
C ALA A 501 -6.81 -38.63 9.36
N LEU A 502 -7.05 -38.38 10.65
CA LEU A 502 -6.66 -39.25 11.75
C LEU A 502 -7.86 -39.51 12.65
N GLU A 503 -8.08 -40.76 13.05
CA GLU A 503 -9.19 -41.19 13.90
C GLU A 503 -8.72 -42.03 15.08
N ASP A 504 -9.37 -41.84 16.24
CA ASP A 504 -9.14 -42.59 17.48
C ASP A 504 -7.67 -42.74 17.89
N VAL A 505 -6.91 -41.65 17.77
CA VAL A 505 -5.49 -41.61 18.12
C VAL A 505 -5.34 -41.53 19.63
N ASN A 506 -4.71 -42.54 20.22
CA ASN A 506 -4.34 -42.61 21.64
C ASN A 506 -2.82 -42.74 21.76
N LEU A 507 -2.14 -41.68 22.21
CA LEU A 507 -0.68 -41.56 22.15
C LEU A 507 -0.12 -40.93 23.43
N GLY A 508 0.92 -41.54 24.00
CA GLY A 508 1.70 -40.98 25.10
C GLY A 508 3.17 -40.85 24.70
N ILE A 509 3.73 -39.64 24.80
CA ILE A 509 5.14 -39.37 24.50
C ILE A 509 5.85 -39.06 25.82
N ALA A 510 6.83 -39.88 26.20
CA ALA A 510 7.61 -39.70 27.41
C ALA A 510 8.50 -38.44 27.36
N LYS A 511 8.90 -37.91 28.52
CA LYS A 511 9.90 -36.82 28.57
C LYS A 511 11.29 -37.33 28.20
N SER A 512 12.08 -36.48 27.55
CA SER A 512 13.48 -36.74 27.19
C SER A 512 13.69 -38.01 26.35
N SER A 513 12.67 -38.41 25.59
CA SER A 513 12.70 -39.58 24.72
C SER A 513 12.67 -39.24 23.24
N LEU A 514 13.22 -40.12 22.42
CA LEU A 514 13.08 -40.11 20.97
C LEU A 514 11.92 -41.02 20.54
N THR A 515 10.82 -40.39 20.13
CA THR A 515 9.66 -41.07 19.54
C THR A 515 9.71 -40.96 18.01
N ILE A 516 9.75 -42.09 17.31
CA ILE A 516 9.71 -42.12 15.83
C ILE A 516 8.32 -42.56 15.37
N VAL A 517 7.69 -41.73 14.53
CA VAL A 517 6.40 -42.04 13.88
C VAL A 517 6.66 -42.48 12.45
N VAL A 518 6.28 -43.71 12.13
CA VAL A 518 6.44 -44.33 10.80
C VAL A 518 5.11 -44.71 10.18
N GLY A 519 5.10 -44.90 8.86
CA GLY A 519 3.91 -45.33 8.13
C GLY A 519 4.02 -45.00 6.65
N ALA A 520 3.11 -45.57 5.84
CA ALA A 520 3.05 -45.33 4.41
C ALA A 520 2.87 -43.83 4.06
N VAL A 521 3.20 -43.46 2.82
CA VAL A 521 2.93 -42.11 2.29
C VAL A 521 1.40 -41.86 2.37
N GLY A 522 1.01 -40.70 2.89
CA GLY A 522 -0.41 -40.36 3.08
C GLY A 522 -1.08 -40.95 4.34
N ALA A 523 -0.36 -41.67 5.22
CA ALA A 523 -0.94 -42.25 6.43
C ALA A 523 -1.31 -41.25 7.55
N GLY A 524 -1.13 -39.94 7.33
CA GLY A 524 -1.48 -38.89 8.30
C GLY A 524 -0.35 -38.42 9.24
N LYS A 525 0.91 -38.80 8.99
CA LYS A 525 2.09 -38.38 9.81
C LYS A 525 2.20 -36.86 9.99
N SER A 526 2.17 -36.09 8.89
CA SER A 526 2.21 -34.63 8.95
C SER A 526 0.99 -34.02 9.65
N THR A 527 -0.20 -34.61 9.46
CA THR A 527 -1.40 -34.23 10.21
C THR A 527 -1.19 -34.43 11.70
N LEU A 528 -0.55 -35.52 12.13
CA LEU A 528 -0.21 -35.75 13.54
C LEU A 528 0.77 -34.68 14.05
N SER A 529 1.84 -34.38 13.31
CA SER A 529 2.79 -33.31 13.67
C SER A 529 2.09 -31.97 13.90
N LYS A 530 1.22 -31.56 12.96
CA LYS A 530 0.42 -30.32 13.06
C LYS A 530 -0.63 -30.41 14.18
N ALA A 531 -1.13 -31.60 14.49
CA ALA A 531 -2.05 -31.81 15.60
C ALA A 531 -1.36 -31.60 16.97
N LEU A 532 -0.13 -32.06 17.11
CA LEU A 532 0.70 -31.85 18.30
C LEU A 532 1.11 -30.37 18.47
N LEU A 533 1.23 -29.63 17.37
CA LEU A 533 1.45 -28.18 17.38
C LEU A 533 0.19 -27.34 17.66
N GLY A 534 -1.00 -27.95 17.63
CA GLY A 534 -2.25 -27.21 17.81
C GLY A 534 -2.65 -26.37 16.58
N GLU A 535 -2.25 -26.80 15.38
CA GLU A 535 -2.53 -26.10 14.10
C GLU A 535 -3.74 -26.67 13.34
N ILE A 536 -4.23 -27.86 13.72
CA ILE A 536 -5.33 -28.53 13.03
C ILE A 536 -6.68 -27.83 13.33
N PRO A 537 -7.49 -27.52 12.30
CA PRO A 537 -8.74 -26.77 12.49
C PRO A 537 -9.88 -27.60 13.10
N TYR A 538 -10.04 -28.86 12.70
CA TYR A 538 -11.15 -29.70 13.15
C TYR A 538 -10.64 -30.86 13.99
N ARG A 539 -11.21 -31.02 15.20
CA ARG A 539 -10.77 -32.06 16.12
C ARG A 539 -11.86 -32.64 17.01
N LYS A 540 -11.63 -33.86 17.50
CA LYS A 540 -12.31 -34.51 18.62
C LYS A 540 -11.26 -35.04 19.60
N GLY A 541 -11.67 -35.31 20.85
CA GLY A 541 -10.78 -35.79 21.90
C GLY A 541 -9.96 -34.69 22.58
N SER A 542 -8.92 -35.08 23.30
CA SER A 542 -8.08 -34.17 24.08
C SER A 542 -6.59 -34.34 23.76
N VAL A 543 -5.86 -33.21 23.76
CA VAL A 543 -4.41 -33.16 23.65
C VAL A 543 -3.89 -32.38 24.85
N SER A 544 -3.07 -33.04 25.66
CA SER A 544 -2.56 -32.50 26.92
C SER A 544 -1.03 -32.46 26.90
N LEU A 545 -0.45 -31.36 27.35
CA LEU A 545 0.99 -31.14 27.47
C LEU A 545 1.40 -31.19 28.95
N GLY A 546 2.45 -31.96 29.26
CA GLY A 546 2.96 -32.17 30.61
C GLY A 546 3.63 -30.95 31.25
N THR A 547 4.16 -30.05 30.43
CA THR A 547 4.75 -28.77 30.84
C THR A 547 4.36 -27.68 29.86
N ARG A 548 4.17 -26.45 30.36
CA ARG A 548 4.16 -25.26 29.48
C ARG A 548 5.56 -25.09 28.94
N SER A 549 5.86 -25.73 27.81
CA SER A 549 7.04 -25.38 27.02
C SER A 549 6.67 -24.13 26.21
N PRO A 550 7.19 -22.93 26.55
CA PRO A 550 6.84 -21.70 25.83
C PRO A 550 7.32 -21.71 24.38
N HIS A 551 8.28 -22.59 24.06
CA HIS A 551 8.87 -22.71 22.74
C HIS A 551 8.86 -24.19 22.32
N VAL A 552 8.38 -24.46 21.11
CA VAL A 552 8.43 -25.78 20.48
C VAL A 552 9.28 -25.65 19.22
N GLY A 553 10.36 -26.41 19.13
CA GLY A 553 11.13 -26.50 17.91
C GLY A 553 10.34 -27.27 16.87
N PHE A 554 10.24 -26.75 15.65
CA PHE A 554 9.55 -27.41 14.56
C PHE A 554 10.37 -27.35 13.27
N CYS A 555 10.48 -28.49 12.59
CA CYS A 555 10.99 -28.57 11.22
C CYS A 555 9.94 -29.25 10.36
N ASP A 556 9.43 -28.52 9.36
CA ASP A 556 8.42 -29.03 8.43
C ASP A 556 9.04 -29.86 7.31
N GLN A 557 8.23 -30.67 6.63
CA GLN A 557 8.67 -31.45 5.46
C GLN A 557 9.15 -30.54 4.33
N THR A 558 8.50 -29.39 4.14
CA THR A 558 8.95 -28.34 3.23
C THR A 558 9.67 -27.25 4.02
N ALA A 559 10.99 -27.20 3.89
CA ALA A 559 11.82 -26.22 4.59
C ALA A 559 11.49 -24.78 4.15
N PHE A 560 10.92 -23.98 5.06
CA PHE A 560 10.69 -22.55 4.86
C PHE A 560 11.92 -21.74 5.27
N LEU A 561 12.47 -20.94 4.35
CA LEU A 561 13.59 -20.05 4.63
C LEU A 561 13.23 -18.60 4.26
N SER A 562 13.50 -17.70 5.20
CA SER A 562 13.32 -16.26 5.00
C SER A 562 14.41 -15.69 4.09
N ASN A 563 14.07 -14.63 3.36
CA ASN A 563 15.07 -13.89 2.58
C ASN A 563 16.03 -13.16 3.55
N GLY A 564 17.24 -13.69 3.67
CA GLY A 564 18.26 -13.24 4.61
C GLY A 564 19.54 -14.07 4.45
N THR A 565 20.48 -13.94 5.37
CA THR A 565 21.67 -14.80 5.35
C THR A 565 21.36 -16.21 5.88
N ILE A 566 22.22 -17.18 5.60
CA ILE A 566 22.12 -18.52 6.22
C ILE A 566 22.17 -18.39 7.74
N ARG A 567 23.09 -17.57 8.25
CA ARG A 567 23.24 -17.29 9.68
C ARG A 567 21.93 -16.75 10.28
N ASP A 568 21.31 -15.75 9.66
CA ASP A 568 20.05 -15.17 10.16
C ASP A 568 18.92 -16.20 10.18
N ASN A 569 18.84 -17.05 9.16
CA ASN A 569 17.85 -18.12 9.12
C ASN A 569 18.05 -19.18 10.21
N ILE A 570 19.30 -19.51 10.56
CA ILE A 570 19.62 -20.46 11.64
C ILE A 570 19.33 -19.84 13.01
N ILE A 571 19.74 -18.58 13.23
CA ILE A 571 19.50 -17.87 14.49
C ILE A 571 18.00 -17.63 14.70
N GLY A 572 17.28 -17.32 13.62
CA GLY A 572 15.88 -16.94 13.65
C GLY A 572 15.67 -15.70 14.51
N PHE A 573 14.78 -15.79 15.49
CA PHE A 573 14.48 -14.70 16.44
C PHE A 573 15.24 -14.81 17.77
N SER A 574 16.26 -15.68 17.84
CA SER A 574 17.08 -15.88 19.05
C SER A 574 18.28 -14.93 19.09
N SER A 575 18.94 -14.79 20.23
CA SER A 575 20.23 -14.10 20.31
C SER A 575 21.36 -14.95 19.72
N PHE A 576 22.38 -14.30 19.16
CA PHE A 576 23.57 -14.99 18.66
C PHE A 576 24.45 -15.47 19.82
N ASP A 577 24.77 -16.77 19.80
CA ASP A 577 25.65 -17.46 20.74
C ASP A 577 26.64 -18.29 19.90
N PRO A 578 27.95 -17.94 19.92
CA PRO A 578 28.96 -18.61 19.11
C PRO A 578 29.10 -20.11 19.39
N GLU A 579 29.05 -20.51 20.66
CA GLU A 579 29.25 -21.92 21.05
C GLU A 579 28.07 -22.76 20.58
N ARG A 580 26.86 -22.26 20.85
CA ARG A 580 25.61 -22.88 20.41
C ARG A 580 25.51 -22.97 18.90
N TYR A 581 25.92 -21.92 18.19
CA TYR A 581 25.93 -21.88 16.73
C TYR A 581 26.90 -22.95 16.20
N SER A 582 28.13 -22.99 16.69
CA SER A 582 29.13 -23.98 16.27
C SER A 582 28.68 -25.44 16.51
N ALA A 583 28.05 -25.71 17.65
CA ALA A 583 27.52 -27.03 17.99
C ALA A 583 26.42 -27.47 17.01
N VAL A 584 25.53 -26.55 16.63
CA VAL A 584 24.45 -26.83 15.67
C VAL A 584 24.97 -27.02 14.26
N ILE A 585 25.93 -26.19 13.81
CA ILE A 585 26.58 -26.35 12.50
C ILE A 585 27.30 -27.69 12.41
N ASN A 586 28.00 -28.10 13.46
CA ASN A 586 28.65 -29.41 13.51
C ASN A 586 27.62 -30.55 13.48
N ALA A 587 26.53 -30.44 14.26
CA ALA A 587 25.49 -31.46 14.32
C ALA A 587 24.75 -31.65 12.98
N THR A 588 24.52 -30.55 12.24
CA THR A 588 23.83 -30.57 10.95
C THR A 588 24.77 -30.72 9.75
N VAL A 589 26.08 -30.84 9.98
CA VAL A 589 27.09 -31.08 8.92
C VAL A 589 27.14 -29.95 7.88
N LEU A 590 26.59 -28.77 8.19
CA LEU A 590 26.60 -27.59 7.30
C LEU A 590 28.00 -26.99 7.09
N GLY A 591 28.95 -27.31 7.96
CA GLY A 591 30.33 -26.80 7.88
C GLY A 591 31.04 -27.13 6.57
N TYR A 592 30.68 -28.24 5.90
CA TYR A 592 31.25 -28.60 4.60
C TYR A 592 30.66 -27.81 3.43
N ASP A 593 29.46 -27.23 3.60
CA ASP A 593 28.80 -26.45 2.54
C ASP A 593 29.34 -25.02 2.48
N PHE A 594 29.71 -24.42 3.62
CA PHE A 594 30.14 -23.01 3.67
C PHE A 594 31.33 -22.65 2.75
N PRO A 595 32.37 -23.50 2.60
CA PRO A 595 33.46 -23.21 1.65
C PRO A 595 33.02 -23.14 0.18
N THR A 596 31.88 -23.73 -0.17
CA THR A 596 31.33 -23.70 -1.54
C THR A 596 30.51 -22.44 -1.84
N LEU A 597 30.19 -21.65 -0.81
CA LEU A 597 29.39 -20.45 -0.91
C LEU A 597 30.28 -19.20 -0.91
N GLU A 598 29.96 -18.22 -1.75
CA GLU A 598 30.80 -17.02 -1.97
C GLU A 598 31.11 -16.25 -0.67
N GLN A 599 30.19 -16.24 0.30
CA GLN A 599 30.33 -15.54 1.57
C GLN A 599 30.11 -16.48 2.78
N GLY A 600 30.27 -17.79 2.60
CA GLY A 600 30.02 -18.77 3.65
C GLY A 600 28.61 -18.65 4.26
N ASP A 601 28.52 -18.55 5.58
CA ASP A 601 27.25 -18.42 6.32
C ASP A 601 26.59 -17.02 6.22
N GLN A 602 27.32 -16.01 5.74
CA GLN A 602 26.80 -14.67 5.43
C GLN A 602 26.15 -14.58 4.05
N THR A 603 26.20 -15.65 3.26
CA THR A 603 25.57 -15.68 1.93
C THR A 603 24.06 -15.45 2.05
N CYS A 604 23.54 -14.46 1.33
CA CYS A 604 22.11 -14.22 1.22
C CYS A 604 21.46 -15.30 0.35
N ILE A 605 20.46 -16.00 0.89
CA ILE A 605 19.88 -17.17 0.22
C ILE A 605 18.66 -16.88 -0.67
N GLY A 606 18.16 -15.64 -0.65
CA GLY A 606 16.95 -15.24 -1.37
C GLY A 606 15.66 -15.83 -0.78
N SER A 607 14.49 -15.42 -1.28
CA SER A 607 13.21 -15.98 -0.83
C SER A 607 13.16 -17.50 -1.01
N ASP A 608 12.68 -18.18 0.03
CA ASP A 608 12.60 -19.64 0.11
C ASP A 608 13.95 -20.36 -0.12
N GLY A 609 15.06 -19.65 0.07
CA GLY A 609 16.42 -20.21 -0.04
C GLY A 609 16.79 -20.67 -1.44
N ILE A 610 16.37 -19.96 -2.49
CA ILE A 610 16.51 -20.35 -3.91
C ILE A 610 17.94 -20.72 -4.34
N THR A 611 18.97 -20.21 -3.64
CA THR A 611 20.39 -20.52 -3.90
C THR A 611 20.84 -21.87 -3.34
N LEU A 612 20.09 -22.48 -2.42
CA LEU A 612 20.44 -23.72 -1.73
C LEU A 612 19.81 -24.96 -2.39
N SER A 613 20.52 -26.09 -2.31
CA SER A 613 19.97 -27.40 -2.68
C SER A 613 18.89 -27.87 -1.70
N GLY A 614 18.03 -28.81 -2.09
CA GLY A 614 16.97 -29.33 -1.21
C GLY A 614 17.49 -29.86 0.13
N GLY A 615 18.56 -30.66 0.10
CA GLY A 615 19.21 -31.17 1.31
C GLY A 615 19.90 -30.08 2.14
N GLN A 616 20.41 -29.02 1.52
CA GLN A 616 20.92 -27.84 2.26
C GLN A 616 19.79 -27.08 2.93
N LYS A 617 18.66 -26.85 2.25
CA LYS A 617 17.48 -26.18 2.83
C LYS A 617 16.96 -26.91 4.07
N GLN A 618 16.82 -28.24 3.95
CA GLN A 618 16.44 -29.13 5.05
C GLN A 618 17.38 -28.98 6.24
N ARG A 619 18.71 -29.08 6.01
CA ARG A 619 19.72 -28.96 7.08
C ARG A 619 19.75 -27.57 7.72
N VAL A 620 19.53 -26.48 6.97
CA VAL A 620 19.39 -25.12 7.53
C VAL A 620 18.11 -25.00 8.38
N SER A 621 16.98 -25.55 7.92
CA SER A 621 15.74 -25.56 8.70
C SER A 621 15.85 -26.39 9.99
N LEU A 622 16.52 -27.54 9.91
CA LEU A 622 16.84 -28.36 11.08
C LEU A 622 17.78 -27.62 12.04
N ALA A 623 18.82 -26.96 11.51
CA ALA A 623 19.74 -26.14 12.30
C ALA A 623 18.98 -25.05 13.07
N ARG A 624 18.03 -24.35 12.43
CA ARG A 624 17.15 -23.38 13.10
C ARG A 624 16.37 -24.00 14.27
N ALA A 625 15.78 -25.18 14.06
CA ALA A 625 15.02 -25.86 15.11
C ALA A 625 15.93 -26.31 16.28
N LEU A 626 17.14 -26.80 15.99
CA LEU A 626 18.14 -27.19 17.00
C LEU A 626 18.76 -25.99 17.73
N TYR A 627 18.90 -24.87 17.02
CA TYR A 627 19.42 -23.63 17.59
C TYR A 627 18.45 -23.05 18.61
N LEU A 628 17.14 -23.31 18.55
CA LEU A 628 16.17 -22.78 19.52
C LEU A 628 16.32 -23.33 20.96
N GLN A 629 17.01 -24.47 21.17
CA GLN A 629 17.11 -25.20 22.46
C GLN A 629 15.78 -25.29 23.21
N THR A 630 14.88 -26.14 22.72
CA THR A 630 13.57 -26.39 23.34
C THR A 630 13.52 -27.75 24.01
N ASP A 631 12.59 -27.90 24.95
CA ASP A 631 12.32 -29.18 25.63
C ASP A 631 11.53 -30.15 24.74
N LEU A 632 10.82 -29.63 23.74
CA LEU A 632 10.04 -30.37 22.76
C LEU A 632 10.44 -29.99 21.35
N LEU A 633 10.73 -30.99 20.52
CA LEU A 633 11.10 -30.85 19.13
C LEU A 633 10.23 -31.78 18.26
N ILE A 634 9.52 -31.21 17.28
CA ILE A 634 8.69 -31.95 16.34
C ILE A 634 9.31 -31.82 14.95
N LEU A 635 9.62 -32.94 14.32
CA LEU A 635 10.39 -33.01 13.07
C LEU A 635 9.59 -33.84 12.07
N ASP A 636 9.25 -33.24 10.93
CA ASP A 636 8.48 -33.89 9.88
C ASP A 636 9.36 -34.12 8.64
N ASP A 637 9.76 -35.38 8.43
CA ASP A 637 10.47 -35.87 7.25
C ASP A 637 11.76 -35.09 6.90
N ILE A 638 12.56 -34.77 7.91
CA ILE A 638 13.76 -33.92 7.82
C ILE A 638 14.93 -34.50 7.00
N PHE A 639 14.89 -35.82 6.74
CA PHE A 639 15.92 -36.51 5.97
C PHE A 639 15.60 -36.55 4.47
N SER A 640 14.42 -36.07 4.08
CA SER A 640 14.04 -36.01 2.67
C SER A 640 15.01 -35.14 1.88
N GLY A 641 15.58 -35.69 0.81
CA GLY A 641 16.53 -34.98 -0.06
C GLY A 641 17.97 -34.91 0.44
N LEU A 642 18.32 -35.60 1.53
CA LEU A 642 19.71 -35.89 1.90
C LEU A 642 20.16 -37.19 1.23
N ASP A 643 21.45 -37.28 0.89
CA ASP A 643 22.09 -38.55 0.54
C ASP A 643 22.29 -39.42 1.80
N ALA A 644 22.44 -40.73 1.61
CA ALA A 644 22.46 -41.69 2.71
C ALA A 644 23.61 -41.47 3.71
N ASP A 645 24.78 -41.03 3.24
CA ASP A 645 25.93 -40.78 4.09
C ASP A 645 25.73 -39.52 4.95
N THR A 646 25.20 -38.44 4.35
CA THR A 646 24.86 -37.22 5.08
C THR A 646 23.70 -37.47 6.05
N GLU A 647 22.68 -38.24 5.67
CA GLU A 647 21.57 -38.68 6.55
C GLU A 647 22.12 -39.38 7.80
N GLU A 648 23.00 -40.37 7.64
CA GLU A 648 23.58 -41.12 8.76
C GLU A 648 24.43 -40.22 9.67
N GLN A 649 25.24 -39.32 9.10
CA GLN A 649 26.03 -38.38 9.90
C GLN A 649 25.17 -37.41 10.71
N VAL A 650 24.15 -36.82 10.08
CA VAL A 650 23.21 -35.92 10.76
C VAL A 650 22.45 -36.71 11.82
N PHE A 651 21.98 -37.92 11.51
CA PHE A 651 21.25 -38.76 12.46
C PHE A 651 22.11 -39.05 13.71
N ARG A 652 23.33 -39.53 13.51
CA ARG A 652 24.26 -39.86 14.59
C ARG A 652 24.58 -38.66 15.48
N ARG A 653 24.84 -37.48 14.89
CA ARG A 653 25.22 -36.28 15.65
C ARG A 653 24.04 -35.59 16.35
N VAL A 654 22.82 -35.75 15.82
CA VAL A 654 21.62 -35.10 16.39
C VAL A 654 20.89 -36.03 17.37
N PHE A 655 20.60 -37.27 16.97
CA PHE A 655 19.74 -38.22 17.70
C PHE A 655 20.48 -39.39 18.34
N GLY A 656 21.72 -39.66 17.92
CA GLY A 656 22.53 -40.76 18.44
C GLY A 656 22.75 -40.68 19.97
N PRO A 657 23.31 -41.73 20.60
CA PRO A 657 23.49 -41.79 22.04
C PRO A 657 24.34 -40.65 22.60
N GLU A 658 25.37 -40.22 21.86
CA GLU A 658 26.18 -39.03 22.17
C GLU A 658 25.71 -37.78 21.41
N GLY A 659 24.53 -37.83 20.79
CA GLY A 659 23.98 -36.77 19.95
C GLY A 659 23.48 -35.57 20.75
N LEU A 660 23.37 -34.44 20.07
CA LEU A 660 23.03 -33.14 20.66
C LEU A 660 21.72 -33.15 21.46
N LEU A 661 20.69 -33.86 20.99
CA LEU A 661 19.38 -33.88 21.66
C LEU A 661 19.36 -34.79 22.89
N ARG A 662 20.13 -35.88 22.88
CA ARG A 662 20.29 -36.77 24.05
C ARG A 662 21.02 -36.05 25.18
N GLN A 663 22.11 -35.35 24.87
CA GLN A 663 22.86 -34.55 25.84
C GLN A 663 22.01 -33.46 26.50
N ARG A 664 21.06 -32.89 25.74
CA ARG A 664 20.14 -31.84 26.22
C ARG A 664 18.91 -32.39 26.96
N GLY A 665 18.66 -33.70 26.91
CA GLY A 665 17.44 -34.30 27.48
C GLY A 665 16.15 -33.82 26.79
N THR A 666 16.22 -33.46 25.50
CA THR A 666 15.07 -32.96 24.74
C THR A 666 14.11 -34.08 24.37
N THR A 667 12.79 -33.82 24.45
CA THR A 667 11.75 -34.72 23.95
C THR A 667 11.57 -34.51 22.45
N VAL A 668 11.63 -35.60 21.67
CA VAL A 668 11.67 -35.52 20.21
C VAL A 668 10.58 -36.39 19.59
N VAL A 669 9.83 -35.82 18.66
CA VAL A 669 8.89 -36.54 17.80
C VAL A 669 9.40 -36.42 16.36
N LEU A 670 9.88 -37.54 15.81
CA LEU A 670 10.38 -37.61 14.44
C LEU A 670 9.40 -38.40 13.58
N CYS A 671 8.65 -37.71 12.74
CA CYS A 671 7.85 -38.31 11.69
C CYS A 671 8.74 -38.59 10.48
N THR A 672 8.85 -39.85 10.05
CA THR A 672 9.67 -40.21 8.88
C THR A 672 9.08 -41.42 8.16
N HIS A 673 9.40 -41.54 6.88
CA HIS A 673 9.13 -42.76 6.11
C HIS A 673 10.36 -43.70 6.06
N SER A 674 11.54 -43.21 6.45
CA SER A 674 12.77 -43.99 6.51
C SER A 674 12.75 -44.91 7.72
N VAL A 675 12.84 -46.22 7.46
CA VAL A 675 12.83 -47.27 8.48
C VAL A 675 14.22 -47.57 9.04
N ARG A 676 15.28 -47.02 8.42
CA ARG A 676 16.69 -47.31 8.73
C ARG A 676 17.06 -47.02 10.18
N HIS A 677 16.49 -45.94 10.74
CA HIS A 677 16.85 -45.44 12.07
C HIS A 677 15.91 -45.88 13.20
N LEU A 678 14.93 -46.75 12.91
CA LEU A 678 14.01 -47.31 13.91
C LEU A 678 14.70 -47.93 15.14
N PRO A 679 15.85 -48.64 15.02
CA PRO A 679 16.49 -49.26 16.19
C PRO A 679 16.98 -48.27 17.26
N ALA A 680 17.17 -47.00 16.91
CA ALA A 680 17.65 -45.97 17.84
C ALA A 680 16.50 -45.25 18.59
N ALA A 681 15.24 -45.54 18.26
CA ALA A 681 14.07 -44.95 18.91
C ALA A 681 13.81 -45.57 20.28
N ASP A 682 13.44 -44.74 21.26
CA ASP A 682 12.94 -45.25 22.54
C ASP A 682 11.50 -45.76 22.40
N HIS A 683 10.72 -45.10 21.54
CA HIS A 683 9.34 -45.42 21.27
C HIS A 683 9.03 -45.26 19.78
N ILE A 684 8.31 -46.23 19.20
CA ILE A 684 7.91 -46.23 17.80
C ILE A 684 6.38 -46.23 17.74
N VAL A 685 5.82 -45.43 16.83
CA VAL A 685 4.38 -45.37 16.54
C VAL A 685 4.19 -45.62 15.04
N ALA A 686 3.48 -46.67 14.68
CA ALA A 686 3.16 -46.98 13.29
C ALA A 686 1.75 -46.51 12.95
N LEU A 687 1.65 -45.63 11.95
CA LEU A 687 0.38 -45.13 11.40
C LEU A 687 0.00 -45.87 10.11
N GLY A 688 -1.27 -46.26 10.01
CA GLY A 688 -1.84 -46.89 8.82
C GLY A 688 -3.32 -46.56 8.71
N ASN A 689 -3.78 -46.22 7.50
CA ASN A 689 -5.18 -45.87 7.22
C ASN A 689 -5.80 -44.83 8.18
N GLY A 690 -4.99 -43.88 8.67
CA GLY A 690 -5.46 -42.82 9.57
C GLY A 690 -5.57 -43.21 11.05
N THR A 691 -5.14 -44.40 11.45
CA THR A 691 -5.14 -44.86 12.85
C THR A 691 -3.76 -45.35 13.29
N ILE A 692 -3.56 -45.50 14.60
CA ILE A 692 -2.36 -46.15 15.14
C ILE A 692 -2.54 -47.66 15.00
N VAL A 693 -1.65 -48.30 14.23
CA VAL A 693 -1.66 -49.76 13.99
C VAL A 693 -0.95 -50.49 15.13
N GLU A 694 0.22 -49.98 15.53
CA GLU A 694 1.00 -50.51 16.63
C GLU A 694 1.91 -49.43 17.23
N GLN A 695 2.26 -49.57 18.51
CA GLN A 695 3.20 -48.70 19.19
C GLN A 695 3.93 -49.47 20.30
N GLY A 696 5.20 -49.16 20.54
CA GLY A 696 6.02 -49.85 21.55
C GLY A 696 7.51 -49.54 21.40
N SER A 697 8.37 -50.29 22.08
CA SER A 697 9.82 -50.25 21.84
C SER A 697 10.19 -51.10 20.61
N PHE A 698 11.36 -50.84 20.01
CA PHE A 698 11.81 -51.60 18.83
C PHE A 698 11.90 -53.11 19.10
N ALA A 699 12.43 -53.50 20.26
CA ALA A 699 12.55 -54.90 20.68
C ALA A 699 11.19 -55.60 20.85
N GLU A 700 10.16 -54.89 21.29
CA GLU A 700 8.82 -55.45 21.42
C GLU A 700 8.14 -55.62 20.05
N LEU A 701 8.25 -54.61 19.18
CA LEU A 701 7.56 -54.59 17.89
C LEU A 701 8.17 -55.57 16.88
N ILE A 702 9.48 -55.84 16.95
CA ILE A 702 10.10 -56.87 16.10
C ILE A 702 9.73 -58.30 16.53
N SER A 703 9.32 -58.50 17.79
CA SER A 703 8.93 -59.82 18.30
C SER A 703 7.49 -60.21 17.96
N ARG A 704 6.67 -59.25 17.52
CA ARG A 704 5.25 -59.44 17.19
C ARG A 704 5.05 -59.40 15.67
N PRO A 705 4.17 -60.22 15.09
CA PRO A 705 3.80 -60.11 13.69
C PRO A 705 2.99 -58.81 13.46
N GLY A 706 3.68 -57.75 13.04
CA GLY A 706 3.13 -56.40 12.83
C GLY A 706 3.82 -55.66 11.68
N TYR A 707 3.55 -54.36 11.55
CA TYR A 707 4.10 -53.52 10.47
C TYR A 707 5.64 -53.47 10.54
N VAL A 708 6.22 -53.23 11.71
CA VAL A 708 7.67 -53.17 11.94
C VAL A 708 8.36 -54.51 11.66
N HIS A 709 7.76 -55.63 12.08
CA HIS A 709 8.28 -56.97 11.76
C HIS A 709 8.24 -57.25 10.25
N SER A 710 7.19 -56.82 9.55
CA SER A 710 7.04 -57.04 8.10
C SER A 710 8.08 -56.31 7.24
N ILE A 711 8.73 -55.28 7.79
CA ILE A 711 9.77 -54.49 7.11
C ILE A 711 11.12 -55.24 7.07
N GLY A 712 11.32 -56.30 7.86
CA GLY A 712 12.46 -57.21 7.74
C GLY A 712 13.82 -56.61 8.11
N LEU A 713 13.85 -55.62 9.01
CA LEU A 713 15.09 -55.07 9.56
C LEU A 713 15.78 -56.15 10.41
N LYS A 714 16.91 -56.68 9.96
CA LYS A 714 17.75 -57.55 10.80
C LYS A 714 18.28 -56.71 11.97
N SER A 715 18.16 -57.21 13.21
CA SER A 715 18.86 -56.60 14.34
C SER A 715 20.35 -56.60 14.02
N SER A 716 20.94 -55.43 13.82
CA SER A 716 22.38 -55.27 13.64
C SER A 716 23.07 -55.51 14.97
N SER A 717 23.11 -56.77 15.38
CA SER A 717 23.80 -57.24 16.58
C SER A 717 24.64 -58.49 16.32
N ASP A 718 24.93 -58.84 15.06
CA ASP A 718 26.00 -59.80 14.73
C ASP A 718 26.36 -59.74 13.23
N SER A 719 27.51 -59.13 12.91
CA SER A 719 28.54 -59.61 11.97
C SER A 719 29.50 -58.49 11.51
N ASP A 720 30.77 -58.67 11.88
CA ASP A 720 31.98 -58.34 11.12
C ASP A 720 32.18 -56.96 10.50
N ILE A 721 32.80 -56.05 11.26
CA ILE A 721 33.92 -55.22 10.75
C ILE A 721 35.05 -55.20 11.79
N THR A 722 35.67 -56.35 11.99
CA THR A 722 37.09 -56.46 12.36
C THR A 722 37.89 -56.57 11.07
N SER A 723 38.14 -55.45 10.40
CA SER A 723 39.22 -55.29 9.40
C SER A 723 39.19 -53.89 8.78
N GLU A 724 39.60 -52.88 9.55
CA GLU A 724 40.30 -51.67 9.05
C GLU A 724 40.72 -50.82 10.26
N ARG A 725 41.59 -51.42 11.09
CA ARG A 725 42.29 -50.72 12.16
C ARG A 725 43.78 -50.82 11.88
N ARG A 726 44.24 -50.14 10.83
CA ARG A 726 45.64 -49.78 10.54
C ARG A 726 45.69 -48.86 9.33
N ALA A 727 45.79 -47.56 9.61
CA ALA A 727 46.40 -46.48 8.83
C ALA A 727 45.55 -45.20 8.90
N SER A 728 45.76 -44.41 9.96
CA SER A 728 45.74 -42.93 9.97
C SER A 728 45.59 -42.39 11.41
N GLU A 729 46.49 -42.80 12.30
CA GLU A 729 46.93 -41.90 13.37
C GLU A 729 48.01 -41.01 12.76
N ASP A 730 47.60 -39.85 12.24
CA ASP A 730 48.33 -38.58 12.41
C ASP A 730 47.60 -37.46 11.65
N ARG A 731 46.90 -36.62 12.43
CA ARG A 731 46.68 -35.16 12.28
C ARG A 731 45.40 -34.75 13.02
N SER A 732 45.52 -34.71 14.35
CA SER A 732 44.73 -33.76 15.13
C SER A 732 45.35 -32.37 14.93
N GLU A 733 44.82 -31.60 13.99
CA GLU A 733 44.91 -30.15 14.06
C GLU A 733 43.57 -29.64 14.59
N THR A 734 43.58 -29.21 15.85
CA THR A 734 42.59 -28.30 16.41
C THR A 734 42.57 -27.02 15.58
N ALA A 735 41.73 -26.96 14.55
CA ALA A 735 41.43 -25.74 13.85
C ALA A 735 40.53 -24.87 14.76
N LYS A 736 41.16 -23.88 15.42
CA LYS A 736 40.43 -22.72 15.93
C LYS A 736 39.74 -22.06 14.74
N PHE A 737 38.42 -21.96 14.81
CA PHE A 737 37.64 -21.14 13.88
C PHE A 737 38.04 -19.67 14.07
N GLU A 738 38.93 -19.16 13.22
CA GLU A 738 39.08 -17.72 13.01
C GLU A 738 37.98 -17.27 12.03
N VAL A 739 37.15 -16.34 12.51
CA VAL A 739 36.13 -15.66 11.72
C VAL A 739 36.84 -14.84 10.65
N CYS A 740 36.81 -15.32 9.40
CA CYS A 740 37.38 -14.61 8.27
C CYS A 740 36.44 -13.47 7.86
N VAL A 741 36.74 -12.25 8.29
CA VAL A 741 36.10 -11.04 7.79
C VAL A 741 36.79 -10.67 6.47
N ALA A 742 36.22 -11.11 5.35
CA ALA A 742 36.62 -10.64 4.03
C ALA A 742 35.85 -9.34 3.67
N PRO A 743 36.49 -8.32 3.07
CA PRO A 743 35.86 -7.05 2.77
C PRO A 743 34.95 -7.17 1.53
N ALA A 744 33.69 -6.75 1.69
CA ALA A 744 32.69 -6.67 0.63
C ALA A 744 33.07 -5.60 -0.41
N GLN A 745 33.55 -5.99 -1.60
CA GLN A 745 33.88 -5.02 -2.66
C GLN A 745 33.50 -5.38 -4.11
N SER A 746 32.76 -6.45 -4.40
CA SER A 746 32.51 -6.86 -5.80
C SER A 746 31.11 -6.56 -6.38
N LEU A 747 30.34 -5.61 -5.82
CA LEU A 747 29.02 -5.20 -6.36
C LEU A 747 28.94 -3.74 -6.85
N LEU A 748 30.05 -2.99 -6.80
CA LEU A 748 30.07 -1.54 -7.00
C LEU A 748 30.10 -1.05 -8.47
N SER A 749 30.24 -1.93 -9.47
CA SER A 749 30.37 -1.51 -10.86
C SER A 749 29.06 -1.50 -11.66
N VAL A 750 27.98 -2.13 -11.15
CA VAL A 750 26.66 -2.15 -11.82
C VAL A 750 25.76 -0.99 -11.34
N THR A 751 26.06 -0.41 -10.17
CA THR A 751 25.19 0.59 -9.52
C THR A 751 25.28 2.00 -10.11
N ALA A 752 26.40 2.39 -10.73
CA ALA A 752 26.61 3.78 -11.16
C ALA A 752 25.71 4.23 -12.33
N ASP A 753 25.48 3.36 -13.32
CA ASP A 753 24.61 3.65 -14.46
C ASP A 753 23.12 3.62 -14.06
N GLU A 754 22.73 2.69 -13.18
CA GLU A 754 21.38 2.65 -12.58
C GLU A 754 21.12 3.91 -11.75
N ASP A 755 22.08 4.35 -10.94
CA ASP A 755 22.00 5.56 -10.10
C ASP A 755 21.87 6.85 -10.92
N GLY A 756 22.52 6.95 -12.09
CA GLY A 756 22.37 8.08 -13.01
C GLY A 756 20.96 8.16 -13.64
N SER A 757 20.40 7.01 -14.02
CA SER A 757 19.04 6.89 -14.55
C SER A 757 17.97 7.29 -13.52
N ARG A 758 18.20 6.99 -12.23
CA ARG A 758 17.30 7.35 -11.11
C ARG A 758 17.08 8.87 -11.00
N GLN A 759 18.11 9.68 -11.22
CA GLN A 759 17.99 11.15 -11.16
C GLN A 759 17.46 11.75 -12.45
N HIS A 760 18.03 11.37 -13.60
CA HIS A 760 17.79 12.04 -14.88
C HIS A 760 16.60 11.47 -15.66
N GLY A 761 16.26 10.20 -15.42
CA GLY A 761 15.18 9.47 -16.06
C GLY A 761 15.55 9.07 -17.48
N ASP A 762 15.06 7.91 -17.89
CA ASP A 762 15.31 7.40 -19.23
C ASP A 762 14.22 7.82 -20.22
N ARG A 763 14.61 8.62 -21.22
CA ARG A 763 13.69 9.06 -22.28
C ARG A 763 13.35 7.94 -23.26
N SER A 764 14.18 6.90 -23.36
CA SER A 764 13.98 5.77 -24.27
C SER A 764 12.67 5.02 -23.95
N VAL A 765 12.28 4.99 -22.68
CA VAL A 765 11.08 4.32 -22.16
C VAL A 765 9.79 4.87 -22.79
N TYR A 766 9.70 6.19 -23.01
CA TYR A 766 8.54 6.79 -23.70
C TYR A 766 8.47 6.37 -25.16
N GLY A 767 9.62 6.23 -25.83
CA GLY A 767 9.71 5.70 -27.19
C GLY A 767 9.24 4.25 -27.27
N HIS A 768 9.62 3.43 -26.30
CA HIS A 768 9.17 2.04 -26.22
C HIS A 768 7.64 1.96 -26.01
N TYR A 769 7.08 2.71 -25.05
CA TYR A 769 5.64 2.72 -24.79
C TYR A 769 4.81 3.18 -26.01
N THR A 770 5.25 4.25 -26.68
CA THR A 770 4.55 4.76 -27.88
C THR A 770 4.63 3.76 -29.05
N LYS A 771 5.73 3.02 -29.18
CA LYS A 771 5.88 1.93 -30.17
C LYS A 771 4.92 0.77 -29.89
N SER A 772 4.73 0.37 -28.63
CA SER A 772 3.81 -0.72 -28.23
C SER A 772 2.35 -0.42 -28.53
N VAL A 773 1.95 0.87 -28.51
CA VAL A 773 0.59 1.31 -28.89
C VAL A 773 0.42 1.36 -30.41
N GLY A 774 1.43 1.90 -31.09
CA GLY A 774 1.45 2.16 -32.53
C GLY A 774 1.23 3.64 -32.86
N PRO A 775 1.96 4.19 -33.86
CA PRO A 775 2.06 5.63 -34.09
C PRO A 775 0.73 6.29 -34.50
N ILE A 776 -0.13 5.57 -35.22
CA ILE A 776 -1.43 6.10 -35.68
C ILE A 776 -2.30 6.52 -34.50
N PHE A 777 -2.38 5.71 -33.44
CA PHE A 777 -3.20 6.00 -32.27
C PHE A 777 -2.60 7.11 -31.40
N VAL A 778 -1.28 7.24 -31.39
CA VAL A 778 -0.59 8.36 -30.73
C VAL A 778 -0.94 9.67 -31.42
N VAL A 779 -0.82 9.73 -32.75
CA VAL A 779 -1.19 10.93 -33.53
C VAL A 779 -2.68 11.26 -33.34
N LEU A 780 -3.55 10.24 -33.39
CA LEU A 780 -4.99 10.42 -33.19
C LEU A 780 -5.31 10.98 -31.78
N SER A 781 -4.63 10.50 -30.75
CA SER A 781 -4.80 11.02 -29.38
C SER A 781 -4.34 12.48 -29.25
N LEU A 782 -3.22 12.86 -29.88
CA LEU A 782 -2.74 14.25 -29.90
C LEU A 782 -3.71 15.16 -30.65
N PHE A 783 -4.28 14.68 -31.76
CA PHE A 783 -5.29 15.39 -32.53
C PHE A 783 -6.55 15.66 -31.69
N PHE A 784 -7.12 14.64 -31.05
CA PHE A 784 -8.32 14.82 -30.20
C PHE A 784 -8.02 15.64 -28.93
N ALA A 785 -6.82 15.57 -28.37
CA ALA A 785 -6.41 16.46 -27.28
C ALA A 785 -6.34 17.93 -27.74
N SER A 786 -5.79 18.18 -28.93
CA SER A 786 -5.76 19.53 -29.51
C SER A 786 -7.16 20.06 -29.82
N LEU A 787 -8.04 19.23 -30.37
CA LEU A 787 -9.44 19.59 -30.60
C LEU A 787 -10.16 19.89 -29.28
N TRP A 788 -9.92 19.12 -28.24
CA TRP A 788 -10.43 19.41 -26.89
C TRP A 788 -9.96 20.79 -26.40
N GLY A 789 -8.66 21.08 -26.49
CA GLY A 789 -8.11 22.39 -26.11
C GLY A 789 -8.73 23.53 -26.92
N PHE A 790 -8.94 23.34 -28.22
CA PHE A 790 -9.60 24.33 -29.07
C PHE A 790 -11.07 24.54 -28.69
N PHE A 791 -11.87 23.47 -28.65
CA PHE A 791 -13.32 23.54 -28.42
C PHE A 791 -13.70 23.97 -27.01
N THR A 792 -12.80 23.87 -26.03
CA THR A 792 -13.06 24.38 -24.67
C THR A 792 -12.67 25.85 -24.49
N ASN A 793 -11.71 26.35 -25.29
CA ASN A 793 -11.20 27.72 -25.15
C ASN A 793 -11.81 28.67 -26.19
N PHE A 794 -11.96 28.26 -27.44
CA PHE A 794 -12.52 29.10 -28.50
C PHE A 794 -13.93 29.66 -28.21
N PRO A 795 -14.85 28.93 -27.55
CA PRO A 795 -16.15 29.49 -27.15
C PRO A 795 -16.05 30.74 -26.27
N THR A 796 -14.96 30.91 -25.50
CA THR A 796 -14.74 32.14 -24.71
C THR A 796 -14.45 33.35 -25.59
N ILE A 797 -13.76 33.16 -26.71
CA ILE A 797 -13.55 34.19 -27.75
C ILE A 797 -14.85 34.43 -28.51
N TRP A 798 -15.58 33.36 -28.81
CA TRP A 798 -16.89 33.46 -29.45
C TRP A 798 -17.88 34.31 -28.64
N LEU A 799 -17.84 34.21 -27.30
CA LEU A 799 -18.65 35.05 -26.42
C LEU A 799 -18.38 36.55 -26.64
N LYS A 800 -17.14 36.94 -26.92
CA LYS A 800 -16.79 38.32 -27.26
C LYS A 800 -17.42 38.75 -28.59
N PHE A 801 -17.31 37.93 -29.64
CA PHE A 801 -17.94 38.23 -30.93
C PHE A 801 -19.46 38.32 -30.81
N TRP A 802 -20.04 37.46 -29.97
CA TRP A 802 -21.46 37.50 -29.67
C TRP A 802 -21.86 38.80 -28.97
N THR A 803 -21.15 39.21 -27.90
CA THR A 803 -21.46 40.46 -27.21
C THR A 803 -21.29 41.67 -28.12
N ASP A 804 -20.22 41.72 -28.92
CA ASP A 804 -19.95 42.86 -29.80
C ASP A 804 -21.04 43.04 -30.89
N ASP A 805 -21.58 41.95 -31.45
CA ASP A 805 -22.66 42.01 -32.46
C ASP A 805 -24.00 42.41 -31.84
N VAL A 806 -24.36 41.83 -30.69
CA VAL A 806 -25.66 42.09 -30.03
C VAL A 806 -25.76 43.53 -29.50
N TYR A 807 -24.66 44.11 -29.03
CA TYR A 807 -24.61 45.51 -28.57
C TYR A 807 -24.19 46.51 -29.66
N SER A 808 -23.98 46.05 -30.90
CA SER A 808 -23.74 46.95 -32.02
C SER A 808 -25.00 47.73 -32.40
N SER A 809 -24.83 48.91 -33.01
CA SER A 809 -25.95 49.74 -33.47
C SER A 809 -26.81 49.08 -34.57
N THR A 810 -26.28 48.05 -35.24
CA THR A 810 -26.95 47.28 -36.31
C THR A 810 -26.57 45.79 -36.17
N PRO A 811 -27.25 45.02 -35.32
CA PRO A 811 -26.94 43.61 -35.11
C PRO A 811 -27.12 42.82 -36.41
N ALA A 812 -26.09 42.10 -36.83
CA ALA A 812 -26.07 41.38 -38.09
C ALA A 812 -26.81 40.03 -38.02
N HIS A 813 -26.83 39.39 -36.85
CA HIS A 813 -27.41 38.06 -36.65
C HIS A 813 -28.36 38.01 -35.45
N ALA A 814 -29.30 37.06 -35.47
CA ALA A 814 -30.20 36.81 -34.35
C ALA A 814 -29.47 36.15 -33.17
N TYR A 815 -29.93 36.40 -31.94
CA TYR A 815 -29.36 35.82 -30.71
C TYR A 815 -29.19 34.28 -30.77
N GLY A 816 -30.18 33.58 -31.35
CA GLY A 816 -30.15 32.12 -31.48
C GLY A 816 -29.03 31.59 -32.38
N TYR A 817 -28.55 32.38 -33.35
CA TYR A 817 -27.40 32.00 -34.19
C TYR A 817 -26.13 31.87 -33.34
N HIS A 818 -25.83 32.88 -32.53
CA HIS A 818 -24.65 32.92 -31.67
C HIS A 818 -24.69 31.85 -30.58
N ALA A 819 -25.84 31.68 -29.91
CA ALA A 819 -26.03 30.64 -28.92
C ALA A 819 -25.92 29.22 -29.51
N GLY A 820 -26.44 29.02 -30.73
CA GLY A 820 -26.37 27.75 -31.45
C GLY A 820 -24.95 27.34 -31.81
N ILE A 821 -24.13 28.28 -32.32
CA ILE A 821 -22.71 28.02 -32.61
C ILE A 821 -21.93 27.74 -31.32
N TYR A 822 -22.18 28.51 -30.26
CA TYR A 822 -21.56 28.25 -28.95
C TYR A 822 -21.87 26.83 -28.44
N ALA A 823 -23.14 26.40 -28.53
CA ALA A 823 -23.55 25.05 -28.15
C ALA A 823 -22.90 23.97 -29.05
N LEU A 824 -22.82 24.21 -30.36
CA LEU A 824 -22.20 23.29 -31.31
C LEU A 824 -20.71 23.08 -31.02
N LEU A 825 -19.96 24.16 -30.76
CA LEU A 825 -18.55 24.09 -30.42
C LEU A 825 -18.32 23.24 -29.15
N ASN A 826 -19.15 23.44 -28.13
CA ASN A 826 -19.08 22.67 -26.89
C ASN A 826 -19.47 21.19 -27.09
N LEU A 827 -20.44 20.89 -27.96
CA LEU A 827 -20.79 19.52 -28.33
C LEU A 827 -19.65 18.82 -29.09
N CYS A 828 -18.97 19.53 -29.99
CA CYS A 828 -17.76 19.03 -30.63
C CYS A 828 -16.64 18.77 -29.60
N GLY A 829 -16.53 19.60 -28.56
CA GLY A 829 -15.66 19.37 -27.41
C GLY A 829 -15.97 18.05 -26.69
N LEU A 830 -17.24 17.79 -26.37
CA LEU A 830 -17.68 16.52 -25.76
C LEU A 830 -17.38 15.30 -26.65
N PHE A 831 -17.60 15.43 -27.96
CA PHE A 831 -17.28 14.36 -28.91
C PHE A 831 -15.77 14.09 -28.97
N SER A 832 -14.94 15.14 -28.96
CA SER A 832 -13.48 15.02 -28.89
C SER A 832 -13.03 14.32 -27.60
N LEU A 833 -13.63 14.66 -26.45
CA LEU A 833 -13.38 14.01 -25.16
C LEU A 833 -13.73 12.51 -25.22
N LEU A 834 -14.89 12.14 -25.78
CA LEU A 834 -15.29 10.73 -25.95
C LEU A 834 -14.25 9.96 -26.76
N LEU A 835 -13.85 10.50 -27.91
CA LEU A 835 -12.89 9.84 -28.80
C LEU A 835 -11.50 9.73 -28.17
N LEU A 836 -11.05 10.76 -27.46
CA LEU A 836 -9.79 10.72 -26.70
C LEU A 836 -9.85 9.67 -25.58
N GLY A 837 -10.95 9.62 -24.83
CA GLY A 837 -11.18 8.63 -23.78
C GLY A 837 -11.14 7.20 -24.30
N ILE A 838 -11.77 6.94 -25.46
CA ILE A 838 -11.71 5.63 -26.13
C ILE A 838 -10.26 5.31 -26.56
N CYS A 839 -9.55 6.27 -27.16
CA CYS A 839 -8.17 6.06 -27.57
C CYS A 839 -7.28 5.67 -26.38
N ILE A 840 -7.35 6.40 -25.28
CA ILE A 840 -6.46 6.18 -24.13
C ILE A 840 -6.92 4.99 -23.28
N PHE A 841 -8.16 4.97 -22.81
CA PHE A 841 -8.57 3.94 -21.84
C PHE A 841 -8.92 2.60 -22.46
N ILE A 842 -9.30 2.54 -23.74
CA ILE A 842 -9.63 1.28 -24.42
C ILE A 842 -8.47 0.82 -25.30
N ILE A 843 -7.99 1.67 -26.21
CA ILE A 843 -7.01 1.26 -27.22
C ILE A 843 -5.59 1.18 -26.66
N PHE A 844 -5.09 2.25 -26.02
CA PHE A 844 -3.73 2.27 -25.46
C PHE A 844 -3.55 1.16 -24.44
N VAL A 845 -4.46 1.05 -23.46
CA VAL A 845 -4.29 0.03 -22.42
C VAL A 845 -4.35 -1.38 -22.97
N LYS A 846 -5.26 -1.67 -23.91
CA LYS A 846 -5.34 -3.02 -24.51
C LYS A 846 -4.09 -3.35 -25.32
N ARG A 847 -3.57 -2.40 -26.11
CA ARG A 847 -2.39 -2.63 -26.97
C ARG A 847 -1.09 -2.64 -26.18
N ALA A 848 -0.79 -1.56 -25.46
CA ALA A 848 0.41 -1.46 -24.64
C ALA A 848 0.43 -2.54 -23.56
N GLY A 849 -0.69 -2.73 -22.83
CA GLY A 849 -0.77 -3.72 -21.76
C GLY A 849 -0.62 -5.17 -22.24
N ALA A 850 -1.02 -5.48 -23.48
CA ALA A 850 -0.81 -6.81 -24.08
C ALA A 850 0.60 -6.97 -24.65
N SER A 851 1.14 -5.96 -25.35
CA SER A 851 2.48 -5.98 -25.93
C SER A 851 3.55 -6.03 -24.86
N LEU A 852 3.50 -5.13 -23.87
CA LEU A 852 4.49 -5.07 -22.79
C LEU A 852 4.49 -6.36 -21.96
N HIS A 853 3.31 -6.91 -21.66
CA HIS A 853 3.22 -8.21 -20.99
C HIS A 853 3.82 -9.33 -21.85
N HIS A 854 3.56 -9.34 -23.16
CA HIS A 854 4.12 -10.34 -24.06
C HIS A 854 5.65 -10.26 -24.11
N ASP A 855 6.19 -9.06 -24.31
CA ASP A 855 7.63 -8.81 -24.41
C ASP A 855 8.32 -9.18 -23.08
N ALA A 856 7.74 -8.79 -21.95
CA ALA A 856 8.25 -9.16 -20.62
C ALA A 856 8.19 -10.68 -20.40
N LEU A 857 7.08 -11.33 -20.76
CA LEU A 857 6.90 -12.77 -20.59
C LEU A 857 7.86 -13.57 -21.50
N GLN A 858 8.03 -13.14 -22.75
CA GLN A 858 8.96 -13.76 -23.68
C GLN A 858 10.40 -13.62 -23.19
N THR A 859 10.78 -12.42 -22.73
CA THR A 859 12.11 -12.15 -22.16
C THR A 859 12.37 -13.03 -20.94
N LEU A 860 11.40 -13.12 -20.03
CA LEU A 860 11.48 -13.96 -18.84
C LEU A 860 11.66 -15.43 -19.22
N ILE A 861 10.85 -15.95 -20.14
CA ILE A 861 10.91 -17.37 -20.55
C ILE A 861 12.20 -17.68 -21.29
N GLN A 862 12.80 -16.73 -22.00
CA GLN A 862 14.11 -16.89 -22.65
C GLN A 862 15.30 -16.73 -21.69
N ALA A 863 15.11 -16.15 -20.50
CA ALA A 863 16.18 -15.90 -19.55
C ALA A 863 16.87 -17.21 -19.08
N PRO A 864 18.19 -17.24 -18.87
CA PRO A 864 18.90 -18.45 -18.45
C PRO A 864 18.45 -18.91 -17.04
N LEU A 865 18.61 -20.20 -16.72
CA LEU A 865 18.29 -20.73 -15.38
C LEU A 865 19.07 -20.02 -14.26
N ARG A 866 20.25 -19.45 -14.57
CA ARG A 866 21.01 -18.61 -13.64
C ARG A 866 20.17 -17.44 -13.12
N PHE A 867 19.40 -16.76 -13.98
CA PHE A 867 18.55 -15.65 -13.57
C PHE A 867 17.52 -16.07 -12.51
N PHE A 868 16.90 -17.23 -12.69
CA PHE A 868 15.89 -17.77 -11.77
C PHE A 868 16.48 -18.36 -10.48
N THR A 869 17.79 -18.54 -10.39
CA THR A 869 18.46 -19.04 -9.18
C THR A 869 19.12 -17.91 -8.39
N THR A 870 19.40 -16.77 -9.02
CA THR A 870 19.97 -15.59 -8.36
C THR A 870 18.93 -14.52 -8.03
N THR A 871 17.81 -14.47 -8.76
CA THR A 871 16.79 -13.43 -8.63
C THR A 871 15.60 -13.95 -7.86
N ASP A 872 15.12 -13.16 -6.91
CA ASP A 872 13.96 -13.48 -6.10
C ASP A 872 12.68 -13.57 -6.94
N THR A 873 11.89 -14.64 -6.74
CA THR A 873 10.62 -14.84 -7.44
C THR A 873 9.59 -13.76 -7.12
N GLY A 874 9.62 -13.19 -5.91
CA GLY A 874 8.74 -12.10 -5.49
C GLY A 874 8.99 -10.83 -6.30
N VAL A 875 10.26 -10.48 -6.53
CA VAL A 875 10.65 -9.31 -7.34
C VAL A 875 10.10 -9.44 -8.77
N VAL A 876 10.30 -10.61 -9.40
CA VAL A 876 9.78 -10.87 -10.75
C VAL A 876 8.26 -10.87 -10.76
N THR A 877 7.63 -11.47 -9.75
CA THR A 877 6.15 -11.50 -9.63
C THR A 877 5.59 -10.08 -9.50
N ASN A 878 6.28 -9.19 -8.77
CA ASN A 878 5.88 -7.81 -8.59
C ASN A 878 5.82 -7.02 -9.91
N LEU A 879 6.77 -7.27 -10.82
CA LEU A 879 6.75 -6.70 -12.18
C LEU A 879 5.47 -7.11 -12.94
N PHE A 880 5.05 -8.37 -12.81
CA PHE A 880 3.85 -8.89 -13.46
C PHE A 880 2.55 -8.57 -12.70
N SER A 881 2.60 -8.06 -11.46
CA SER A 881 1.42 -7.71 -10.67
C SER A 881 1.27 -6.19 -10.53
N GLN A 882 2.07 -5.54 -9.69
CA GLN A 882 1.97 -4.13 -9.35
C GLN A 882 2.32 -3.23 -10.52
N ASP A 883 3.46 -3.45 -11.18
CA ASP A 883 3.94 -2.55 -12.24
C ASP A 883 3.04 -2.57 -13.47
N LEU A 884 2.60 -3.76 -13.89
CA LEU A 884 1.59 -3.86 -14.95
C LEU A 884 0.25 -3.23 -14.55
N ASN A 885 -0.15 -3.33 -13.28
CA ASN A 885 -1.34 -2.63 -12.81
C ASN A 885 -1.16 -1.10 -12.87
N LEU A 886 0.02 -0.55 -12.56
CA LEU A 886 0.32 0.88 -12.73
C LEU A 886 0.23 1.30 -14.20
N VAL A 887 0.76 0.48 -15.11
CA VAL A 887 0.67 0.70 -16.57
C VAL A 887 -0.78 0.71 -17.06
N ASP A 888 -1.65 -0.13 -16.48
CA ASP A 888 -3.04 -0.26 -16.92
C ASP A 888 -4.01 0.77 -16.30
N THR A 889 -3.64 1.37 -15.17
CA THR A 889 -4.55 2.18 -14.35
C THR A 889 -4.07 3.61 -14.13
N GLU A 890 -2.87 3.80 -13.58
CA GLU A 890 -2.30 5.13 -13.30
C GLU A 890 -1.75 5.81 -14.55
N LEU A 891 -1.00 5.09 -15.39
CA LEU A 891 -0.37 5.69 -16.57
C LEU A 891 -1.38 6.29 -17.57
N PRO A 892 -2.51 5.63 -17.91
CA PRO A 892 -3.48 6.19 -18.86
C PRO A 892 -4.18 7.42 -18.30
N SER A 893 -4.49 7.45 -17.00
CA SER A 893 -5.10 8.61 -16.36
C SER A 893 -4.12 9.79 -16.32
N ALA A 894 -2.85 9.54 -15.94
CA ALA A 894 -1.80 10.56 -15.98
C ALA A 894 -1.54 11.10 -17.39
N LEU A 895 -1.57 10.23 -18.41
CA LEU A 895 -1.42 10.63 -19.82
C LEU A 895 -2.58 11.54 -20.25
N LEU A 896 -3.83 11.16 -19.95
CA LEU A 896 -5.00 11.99 -20.25
C LEU A 896 -4.91 13.35 -19.57
N SER A 897 -4.62 13.39 -18.26
CA SER A 897 -4.47 14.63 -17.50
C SER A 897 -3.35 15.52 -18.05
N THR A 898 -2.25 14.92 -18.51
CA THR A 898 -1.13 15.66 -19.12
C THR A 898 -1.55 16.28 -20.45
N LEU A 899 -2.18 15.49 -21.33
CA LEU A 899 -2.67 15.97 -22.63
C LEU A 899 -3.72 17.08 -22.44
N PHE A 900 -4.63 16.92 -21.48
CA PHE A 900 -5.61 17.94 -21.12
C PHE A 900 -4.97 19.21 -20.59
N SER A 901 -4.07 19.09 -19.62
CA SER A 901 -3.42 20.26 -19.01
C SER A 901 -2.61 21.05 -20.04
N VAL A 902 -1.87 20.37 -20.92
CA VAL A 902 -1.09 21.01 -21.98
C VAL A 902 -2.01 21.67 -23.01
N ALA A 903 -3.01 20.97 -23.52
CA ALA A 903 -3.94 21.51 -24.51
C ALA A 903 -4.74 22.70 -23.96
N GLN A 904 -5.19 22.62 -22.71
CA GLN A 904 -5.90 23.69 -22.03
C GLN A 904 -5.01 24.90 -21.75
N ALA A 905 -3.77 24.69 -21.28
CA ALA A 905 -2.82 25.77 -21.06
C ALA A 905 -2.47 26.53 -22.35
N LEU A 906 -2.26 25.80 -23.46
CA LEU A 906 -2.04 26.41 -24.78
C LEU A 906 -3.26 27.18 -25.27
N GLY A 907 -4.45 26.61 -25.11
CA GLY A 907 -5.70 27.28 -25.46
C GLY A 907 -5.94 28.56 -24.65
N GLN A 908 -5.76 28.51 -23.33
CA GLN A 908 -5.90 29.68 -22.45
C GLN A 908 -4.83 30.75 -22.75
N ALA A 909 -3.59 30.36 -23.05
CA ALA A 909 -2.56 31.29 -23.50
C ALA A 909 -3.00 32.04 -24.77
N ALA A 910 -3.55 31.32 -25.75
CA ALA A 910 -4.07 31.95 -26.97
C ALA A 910 -5.21 32.94 -26.66
N VAL A 911 -6.17 32.58 -25.79
CA VAL A 911 -7.27 33.46 -25.37
C VAL A 911 -6.78 34.73 -24.64
N MET A 912 -5.74 34.63 -23.83
CA MET A 912 -5.19 35.79 -23.11
C MET A 912 -4.53 36.79 -24.06
N VAL A 913 -3.79 36.32 -25.08
CA VAL A 913 -3.12 37.19 -26.06
C VAL A 913 -4.13 37.92 -26.94
N THR A 914 -5.22 37.27 -27.34
CA THR A 914 -6.29 37.93 -28.12
C THR A 914 -7.02 39.00 -27.32
N SER A 915 -7.04 38.88 -25.99
CA SER A 915 -7.62 39.86 -25.08
C SER A 915 -6.68 41.04 -24.80
N SER A 916 -5.39 40.78 -24.55
CA SER A 916 -4.38 41.82 -24.36
C SER A 916 -2.99 41.35 -24.86
N PRO A 917 -2.50 41.90 -25.98
CA PRO A 917 -1.21 41.52 -26.55
C PRO A 917 -0.02 41.75 -25.61
N PHE A 918 -0.12 42.72 -24.69
CA PHE A 918 0.95 43.04 -23.73
C PHE A 918 1.24 41.90 -22.76
N ILE A 919 0.29 40.99 -22.52
CA ILE A 919 0.49 39.82 -21.65
C ILE A 919 1.56 38.88 -22.22
N ALA A 920 1.74 38.84 -23.55
CA ALA A 920 2.72 37.96 -24.20
C ALA A 920 4.17 38.21 -23.73
N ILE A 921 4.47 39.43 -23.27
CA ILE A 921 5.78 39.80 -22.72
C ILE A 921 6.11 38.96 -21.46
N SER A 922 5.09 38.51 -20.71
CA SER A 922 5.28 37.70 -19.51
C SER A 922 5.59 36.23 -19.78
N TYR A 923 5.32 35.71 -20.98
CA TYR A 923 5.41 34.28 -21.27
C TYR A 923 6.81 33.69 -21.15
N PRO A 924 7.88 34.34 -21.67
CA PRO A 924 9.24 33.83 -21.49
C PRO A 924 9.61 33.69 -20.00
N PHE A 925 9.19 34.64 -19.16
CA PHE A 925 9.44 34.59 -17.71
C PHE A 925 8.68 33.44 -17.04
N LEU A 926 7.40 33.26 -17.36
CA LEU A 926 6.58 32.17 -16.82
C LEU A 926 7.13 30.80 -17.24
N ILE A 927 7.53 30.64 -18.51
CA ILE A 927 8.15 29.40 -19.01
C ILE A 927 9.49 29.13 -18.30
N ALA A 928 10.34 30.14 -18.12
CA ALA A 928 11.59 30.00 -17.39
C ALA A 928 11.37 29.59 -15.93
N LEU A 929 10.40 30.22 -15.24
CA LEU A 929 10.03 29.88 -13.87
C LEU A 929 9.54 28.42 -13.77
N LEU A 930 8.62 28.02 -14.64
CA LEU A 930 8.11 26.64 -14.70
C LEU A 930 9.24 25.64 -14.98
N TRP A 931 10.16 25.96 -15.88
CA TRP A 931 11.31 25.10 -16.16
C TRP A 931 12.23 24.93 -14.95
N VAL A 932 12.49 26.00 -14.18
CA VAL A 932 13.30 25.92 -12.95
C VAL A 932 12.61 25.04 -11.91
N VAL A 933 11.32 25.27 -11.65
CA VAL A 933 10.54 24.47 -10.70
C VAL A 933 10.50 23.00 -11.12
N GLN A 934 10.18 22.73 -12.40
CA GLN A 934 10.12 21.39 -12.95
C GLN A 934 11.47 20.67 -12.84
N LYS A 935 12.56 21.33 -13.21
CA LYS A 935 13.91 20.74 -13.19
C LYS A 935 14.36 20.39 -11.77
N PHE A 936 14.03 21.21 -10.78
CA PHE A 936 14.37 20.97 -9.38
C PHE A 936 13.47 19.88 -8.77
N TYR A 937 12.15 19.98 -8.98
CA TYR A 937 11.17 19.05 -8.41
C TYR A 937 11.27 17.63 -8.98
N LEU A 938 11.36 17.45 -10.31
CA LEU A 938 11.29 16.13 -10.94
C LEU A 938 12.45 15.21 -10.56
N ARG A 939 13.66 15.76 -10.36
CA ARG A 939 14.83 14.96 -9.97
C ARG A 939 14.62 14.29 -8.62
N THR A 940 14.12 15.02 -7.64
CA THR A 940 13.84 14.51 -6.30
C THR A 940 12.59 13.63 -6.30
N SER A 941 11.51 14.06 -6.95
CA SER A 941 10.24 13.33 -6.99
C SER A 941 10.39 11.94 -7.63
N ARG A 942 11.20 11.79 -8.68
CA ARG A 942 11.46 10.49 -9.32
C ARG A 942 12.17 9.53 -8.36
N GLN A 943 13.21 9.99 -7.68
CA GLN A 943 13.94 9.17 -6.71
C GLN A 943 13.04 8.72 -5.56
N LEU A 944 12.23 9.63 -5.00
CA LEU A 944 11.27 9.28 -3.96
C LEU A 944 10.23 8.25 -4.43
N ARG A 945 9.78 8.34 -5.69
CA ARG A 945 8.85 7.34 -6.26
C ARG A 945 9.51 5.98 -6.44
N LEU A 946 10.78 5.92 -6.86
CA LEU A 946 11.51 4.66 -6.97
C LEU A 946 11.76 4.03 -5.59
N LEU A 947 12.17 4.84 -4.61
CA LEU A 947 12.31 4.37 -3.21
C LEU A 947 10.97 3.87 -2.65
N ASP A 948 9.85 4.55 -2.93
CA ASP A 948 8.51 4.10 -2.53
C ASP A 948 8.14 2.74 -3.15
N LEU A 949 8.49 2.49 -4.41
CA LEU A 949 8.25 1.20 -5.07
C LEU A 949 9.18 0.10 -4.52
N GLU A 950 10.47 0.40 -4.36
CA GLU A 950 11.47 -0.55 -3.84
C GLU A 950 11.17 -0.98 -2.40
N THR A 951 10.72 -0.05 -1.56
CA THR A 951 10.37 -0.35 -0.16
C THR A 951 9.03 -1.04 0.00
N LYS A 952 8.16 -1.00 -1.02
CA LYS A 952 6.92 -1.78 -1.06
C LYS A 952 7.16 -3.22 -1.53
N SER A 953 8.19 -3.48 -2.34
CA SER A 953 8.43 -4.80 -2.94
C SER A 953 8.66 -5.97 -1.96
N PRO A 954 9.17 -5.79 -0.73
CA PRO A 954 9.26 -6.86 0.26
C PRO A 954 7.91 -7.29 0.86
N LEU A 955 6.83 -6.53 0.62
CA LEU A 955 5.45 -6.88 0.97
C LEU A 955 4.79 -7.67 -0.16
#